data_AF-W9CJQ8-F1
#
_entry.id   AF-W9CJQ8-F1
#
_cell.length_a   1.000
_cell.length_b   1.000
_cell.length_c   1.000
_cell.angle_alpha   90.00
_cell.angle_beta   90.00
_cell.angle_gamma   90.00
#
_symmetry.space_group_name_H-M   'P 1'
#
loop_
_entity.id
_entity.type
_entity.pdbx_description
1 polymer ?
#
loop_
_entity_poly.entity_id
_entity_poly.type
_entity_poly.pdbx_seq_one_letter_code
_entity_poly.pdbx_strand_id
1 'polypeptide(L)'
;MHFVLSFAFLLFSLCHYAAARAVFAHFMIDAFALNIAYGRTFNDKQISNAFAAASSSGFKLFFSFDYASEGAWNEAVVTELLQQYTSNAAYFHTADTSQPLVSTFESPASAADWVEIKSLTGCFLIPDWSSLGADAAVQLEGGVADGLFNWAAWSYNGERMNTYIDASYLQYLDKKPYMMAASPWFYTNFPGFDKNWIWPDVSMSLWSDHWTEILLQKPDYVEIISWNDYGESHYISESRSSPPFVDGDDTFGYVTGMDHNAWTWPLAVWTEQYKSGKATITEESLVLEYMLHSPSECNDGNTTVNTASQFQVEGLPHDIMTYKYIGFTATLGSMANVTIHVGDQVSAASWQTVPAGDVGVYHGSLFVTGTGAVSADLIRDGTTILTIDGESIGGCGNGGYANFNPWVGGDFVPGKISVETPYDLSDLVCIEGSGATGFATICSLVCEYGYCPIGACYCTALGLQKEYPVFTGDLGFATSDPNYDGLCKWTYQFGFTFPDHCSTTKQDTTVPNPSPFLPKSCTGGEWAVALDGLEELCAFTCSLGYCPTHLCLCTSEGALVLLDGIEAPDIVTFVGDPDDRDQSDLCAWACDTAGYCPCQVGDDLPPCDFSLSFTDMDALADASDKYTPYCNYIYLLNVLYTNVTAELADYNDANAGYDSLFGYYQTYIKDEIPIMLDSFMGWDEISGKVDATAPGNKYFECTYYDVSKKKNHTTESCPAPRAGDNFEMYWALINSTGFYADLQENYGIEADWVVLTKNDLSSCVSDDPLTVPCISHHEVWHNYPLMAPSVTVANPKDLFTNAGPAMAQLPLSIAATRLDMILGQWNGSGSDAIQSFAMPVAMVSQAIQSMAEVKILRKTEKEEEKKRLISLVLTAVLGIVPFVGEAGAALAGLAVIARTIAIAGEVANTAFSIYTIVDDPASAPMTALSLLFGLGGVAAVSRDAEVFAKVAALRREMKAADVAAMSSTVEEQVALVQKIIKECA
;
A
#
# COMPACT_ATOMS: atom_id res chain seq x y z
N MET A 1 -16.31 10.25 -11.15
CA MET A 1 -15.52 11.48 -11.35
C MET A 1 -14.58 11.61 -10.18
N HIS A 2 -13.28 11.54 -10.40
CA HIS A 2 -12.28 11.60 -9.36
C HIS A 2 -12.19 13.00 -8.75
N PHE A 3 -12.14 13.08 -7.42
CA PHE A 3 -12.06 14.32 -6.67
C PHE A 3 -11.03 14.21 -5.55
N VAL A 4 -9.95 14.96 -5.66
CA VAL A 4 -8.85 14.93 -4.70
C VAL A 4 -9.14 15.86 -3.52
N LEU A 5 -9.27 15.29 -2.32
CA LEU A 5 -9.70 16.03 -1.12
C LEU A 5 -8.56 16.85 -0.49
N SER A 6 -7.30 16.46 -0.66
CA SER A 6 -6.12 17.18 -0.15
C SER A 6 -5.97 18.57 -0.76
N PHE A 7 -6.31 18.73 -2.04
CA PHE A 7 -6.36 20.02 -2.74
C PHE A 7 -7.61 20.87 -2.36
N ALA A 8 -8.30 20.56 -1.25
CA ALA A 8 -9.46 21.33 -0.77
C ALA A 8 -9.13 22.36 0.34
N PHE A 9 -7.84 22.63 0.60
CA PHE A 9 -7.37 23.18 1.87
C PHE A 9 -7.75 24.63 2.18
N LEU A 10 -8.07 25.45 1.18
CA LEU A 10 -8.39 26.87 1.39
C LEU A 10 -9.83 27.16 0.95
N LEU A 11 -10.75 27.16 1.93
CA LEU A 11 -12.11 27.72 1.86
C LEU A 11 -13.12 27.04 0.90
N PHE A 12 -13.37 25.74 1.06
CA PHE A 12 -14.58 25.12 0.48
C PHE A 12 -15.84 25.53 1.26
N SER A 13 -16.39 26.69 0.92
CA SER A 13 -17.77 27.04 1.33
C SER A 13 -18.78 26.20 0.53
N LEU A 14 -20.01 26.08 1.06
CA LEU A 14 -21.19 25.53 0.36
C LEU A 14 -21.38 26.03 -1.09
N CYS A 15 -20.75 27.16 -1.48
CA CYS A 15 -20.84 27.76 -2.81
C CYS A 15 -20.15 26.94 -3.92
N HIS A 16 -19.02 26.28 -3.65
CA HIS A 16 -18.30 25.51 -4.69
C HIS A 16 -19.01 24.19 -5.03
N TYR A 17 -19.63 23.54 -4.04
CA TYR A 17 -20.50 22.40 -4.28
C TYR A 17 -21.84 22.77 -4.95
N ALA A 18 -22.21 24.06 -4.96
CA ALA A 18 -23.33 24.57 -5.75
C ALA A 18 -22.94 24.78 -7.23
N ALA A 19 -21.69 25.18 -7.53
CA ALA A 19 -21.16 25.17 -8.89
C ALA A 19 -21.03 23.73 -9.43
N ALA A 20 -20.50 22.81 -8.61
CA ALA A 20 -20.46 21.38 -8.91
C ALA A 20 -21.88 20.80 -9.16
N ARG A 21 -22.92 21.30 -8.48
CA ARG A 21 -24.32 20.90 -8.74
C ARG A 21 -24.79 21.27 -10.14
N ALA A 22 -24.50 22.48 -10.62
CA ALA A 22 -24.90 22.92 -11.95
C ALA A 22 -24.23 22.05 -13.02
N VAL A 23 -22.95 21.76 -12.84
CA VAL A 23 -22.14 20.83 -13.65
C VAL A 23 -22.72 19.41 -13.59
N PHE A 24 -23.04 18.88 -12.41
CA PHE A 24 -23.56 17.52 -12.25
C PHE A 24 -24.90 17.29 -12.92
N ALA A 25 -25.84 18.22 -12.73
CA ALA A 25 -27.15 18.15 -13.37
C ALA A 25 -27.06 18.34 -14.89
N HIS A 26 -26.09 19.14 -15.36
CA HIS A 26 -25.93 19.44 -16.78
C HIS A 26 -25.17 18.34 -17.54
N PHE A 27 -24.17 17.70 -16.93
CA PHE A 27 -23.31 16.68 -17.56
C PHE A 27 -23.61 15.25 -17.12
N MET A 28 -24.68 15.03 -16.36
CA MET A 28 -25.16 13.71 -15.92
C MET A 28 -24.07 12.86 -15.23
N ILE A 29 -23.29 13.44 -14.33
CA ILE A 29 -22.34 12.68 -13.49
C ILE A 29 -23.10 12.10 -12.29
N ASP A 30 -22.90 10.82 -11.97
CA ASP A 30 -23.63 10.14 -10.88
C ASP A 30 -23.03 10.41 -9.50
N ALA A 31 -21.70 10.38 -9.40
CA ALA A 31 -20.98 10.52 -8.14
C ALA A 31 -19.56 11.07 -8.32
N PHE A 32 -19.03 11.67 -7.24
CA PHE A 32 -17.59 11.86 -7.09
C PHE A 32 -16.95 10.69 -6.33
N ALA A 33 -15.81 10.22 -6.83
CA ALA A 33 -14.88 9.35 -6.11
C ALA A 33 -14.01 10.27 -5.23
N LEU A 34 -14.22 10.22 -3.93
CA LEU A 34 -13.54 11.08 -2.97
C LEU A 34 -12.18 10.48 -2.63
N ASN A 35 -11.13 10.94 -3.32
CA ASN A 35 -9.76 10.54 -3.04
C ASN A 35 -9.30 11.14 -1.70
N ILE A 36 -8.94 10.26 -0.77
CA ILE A 36 -8.47 10.59 0.58
C ILE A 36 -7.21 9.81 0.90
N ALA A 37 -6.20 10.49 1.46
CA ALA A 37 -4.95 9.89 1.91
C ALA A 37 -4.93 9.68 3.44
N TYR A 38 -4.22 8.66 3.91
CA TYR A 38 -4.15 8.30 5.33
C TYR A 38 -3.47 9.39 6.18
N GLY A 39 -3.80 9.47 7.48
CA GLY A 39 -3.10 10.33 8.45
C GLY A 39 -3.29 11.85 8.30
N ARG A 40 -4.01 12.31 7.28
CA ARG A 40 -4.21 13.75 7.03
C ARG A 40 -5.20 14.39 8.03
N THR A 41 -4.70 15.35 8.82
CA THR A 41 -5.43 15.99 9.94
C THR A 41 -6.73 16.71 9.58
N PHE A 42 -6.97 16.98 8.30
CA PHE A 42 -8.13 17.67 7.78
C PHE A 42 -9.21 16.74 7.21
N ASN A 43 -8.93 15.43 7.07
CA ASN A 43 -9.85 14.45 6.48
C ASN A 43 -11.23 14.51 7.12
N ASP A 44 -11.34 14.36 8.43
CA ASP A 44 -12.62 14.32 9.16
C ASP A 44 -13.52 15.53 8.82
N LYS A 45 -12.93 16.72 8.81
CA LYS A 45 -13.66 17.96 8.53
C LYS A 45 -14.05 18.05 7.06
N GLN A 46 -13.15 17.71 6.14
CA GLN A 46 -13.41 17.83 4.71
C GLN A 46 -14.38 16.76 4.20
N ILE A 47 -14.29 15.52 4.69
CA ILE A 47 -15.26 14.46 4.41
C ILE A 47 -16.65 14.90 4.89
N SER A 48 -16.76 15.39 6.13
CA SER A 48 -18.02 15.90 6.68
C SER A 48 -18.61 17.03 5.83
N ASN A 49 -17.79 18.00 5.41
CA ASN A 49 -18.21 19.08 4.52
C ASN A 49 -18.69 18.56 3.15
N ALA A 50 -17.97 17.59 2.57
CA ALA A 50 -18.31 16.98 1.28
C ALA A 50 -19.69 16.32 1.33
N PHE A 51 -19.93 15.47 2.34
CA PHE A 51 -21.22 14.80 2.49
C PHE A 51 -22.37 15.75 2.82
N ALA A 52 -22.12 16.80 3.61
CA ALA A 52 -23.12 17.84 3.88
C ALA A 52 -23.50 18.57 2.58
N ALA A 53 -22.51 18.89 1.75
CA ALA A 53 -22.74 19.56 0.49
C ALA A 53 -23.42 18.67 -0.55
N ALA A 54 -23.00 17.41 -0.66
CA ALA A 54 -23.64 16.38 -1.49
C ALA A 54 -25.12 16.21 -1.12
N SER A 55 -25.42 16.11 0.19
CA SER A 55 -26.79 16.03 0.69
C SER A 55 -27.63 17.25 0.34
N SER A 56 -27.03 18.45 0.33
CA SER A 56 -27.73 19.70 -0.01
C SER A 56 -27.95 19.91 -1.51
N SER A 57 -27.05 19.39 -2.33
CA SER A 57 -27.03 19.60 -3.78
C SER A 57 -27.66 18.46 -4.58
N GLY A 58 -27.71 17.24 -4.01
CA GLY A 58 -28.33 16.06 -4.59
C GLY A 58 -27.41 15.13 -5.38
N PHE A 59 -26.10 15.43 -5.47
CA PHE A 59 -25.12 14.51 -6.05
C PHE A 59 -24.66 13.44 -5.04
N LYS A 60 -24.00 12.38 -5.52
CA LYS A 60 -23.49 11.30 -4.67
C LYS A 60 -21.98 11.34 -4.51
N LEU A 61 -21.49 10.69 -3.46
CA LEU A 61 -20.07 10.50 -3.14
C LEU A 61 -19.80 9.03 -2.84
N PHE A 62 -18.64 8.52 -3.21
CA PHE A 62 -18.09 7.29 -2.64
C PHE A 62 -16.63 7.50 -2.28
N PHE A 63 -16.05 6.62 -1.47
CA PHE A 63 -14.65 6.72 -1.09
C PHE A 63 -13.73 6.07 -2.11
N SER A 64 -12.66 6.78 -2.45
CA SER A 64 -11.46 6.25 -3.11
C SER A 64 -10.31 6.38 -2.12
N PHE A 65 -9.92 5.29 -1.47
CA PHE A 65 -8.83 5.33 -0.49
C PHE A 65 -7.49 5.34 -1.22
N ASP A 66 -6.70 6.40 -1.04
CA ASP A 66 -5.38 6.54 -1.60
C ASP A 66 -4.35 5.90 -0.66
N TYR A 67 -3.81 4.76 -1.07
CA TYR A 67 -2.80 4.01 -0.32
C TYR A 67 -1.38 4.30 -0.80
N ALA A 68 -1.21 4.98 -1.94
CA ALA A 68 0.11 5.29 -2.50
C ALA A 68 0.66 6.62 -1.97
N SER A 69 -0.20 7.58 -1.62
CA SER A 69 0.23 8.93 -1.25
C SER A 69 0.92 9.04 0.11
N GLU A 70 0.39 8.42 1.17
CA GLU A 70 0.89 8.55 2.56
C GLU A 70 1.16 7.18 3.22
N GLY A 71 1.30 6.15 2.40
CA GLY A 71 1.42 4.76 2.83
C GLY A 71 0.08 4.07 3.10
N ALA A 72 0.17 2.82 3.53
CA ALA A 72 -0.99 1.95 3.63
C ALA A 72 -1.98 2.41 4.71
N TRP A 73 -3.27 2.33 4.41
CA TRP A 73 -4.32 2.57 5.39
C TRP A 73 -4.39 1.44 6.41
N ASN A 74 -4.70 1.82 7.66
CA ASN A 74 -5.06 0.85 8.68
C ASN A 74 -6.48 0.29 8.42
N GLU A 75 -6.62 -1.04 8.40
CA GLU A 75 -7.89 -1.76 8.17
C GLU A 75 -9.05 -1.24 9.05
N ALA A 76 -8.81 -1.03 10.35
CA ALA A 76 -9.85 -0.59 11.27
C ALA A 76 -10.34 0.82 10.93
N VAL A 77 -9.43 1.72 10.52
CA VAL A 77 -9.79 3.09 10.13
C VAL A 77 -10.64 3.10 8.85
N VAL A 78 -10.29 2.28 7.86
CA VAL A 78 -11.10 2.12 6.64
C VAL A 78 -12.49 1.61 6.99
N THR A 79 -12.56 0.58 7.83
CA THR A 79 -13.83 -0.01 8.30
C THR A 79 -14.69 1.02 9.03
N GLU A 80 -14.12 1.80 9.94
CA GLU A 80 -14.82 2.84 10.70
C GLU A 80 -15.40 3.92 9.78
N LEU A 81 -14.61 4.43 8.83
CA LEU A 81 -15.07 5.43 7.86
C LEU A 81 -16.21 4.90 7.00
N LEU A 82 -16.11 3.66 6.53
CA LEU A 82 -17.17 3.03 5.76
C LEU A 82 -18.44 2.85 6.60
N GLN A 83 -18.35 2.33 7.82
CA GLN A 83 -19.52 2.19 8.70
C GLN A 83 -20.17 3.54 9.02
N GLN A 84 -19.38 4.60 9.15
CA GLN A 84 -19.86 5.95 9.44
C GLN A 84 -20.63 6.57 8.27
N TYR A 85 -20.14 6.45 7.03
CA TYR A 85 -20.65 7.24 5.91
C TYR A 85 -21.48 6.45 4.90
N THR A 86 -21.34 5.13 4.79
CA THR A 86 -22.07 4.34 3.78
C THR A 86 -23.59 4.41 3.94
N SER A 87 -24.09 4.58 5.17
CA SER A 87 -25.53 4.78 5.41
C SER A 87 -26.07 6.17 5.07
N ASN A 88 -25.19 7.12 4.70
CA ASN A 88 -25.59 8.47 4.32
C ASN A 88 -26.37 8.46 3.00
N ALA A 89 -27.47 9.20 2.92
CA ALA A 89 -28.27 9.28 1.69
C ALA A 89 -27.51 9.85 0.48
N ALA A 90 -26.43 10.60 0.72
CA ALA A 90 -25.54 11.09 -0.32
C ALA A 90 -24.42 10.09 -0.71
N TYR A 91 -24.33 8.93 -0.07
CA TYR A 91 -23.38 7.89 -0.46
C TYR A 91 -23.86 7.15 -1.73
N PHE A 92 -22.96 6.93 -2.68
CA PHE A 92 -23.27 6.23 -3.93
C PHE A 92 -23.39 4.72 -3.68
N HIS A 93 -24.51 4.16 -4.10
CA HIS A 93 -24.76 2.73 -4.04
C HIS A 93 -24.98 2.20 -5.45
N THR A 94 -24.49 1.00 -5.70
CA THR A 94 -24.68 0.31 -6.98
C THR A 94 -26.18 0.15 -7.27
N ALA A 95 -26.57 0.33 -8.53
CA ALA A 95 -27.98 0.33 -8.90
C ALA A 95 -28.62 -1.07 -8.82
N ASP A 96 -27.82 -2.11 -9.01
CA ASP A 96 -28.23 -3.52 -9.11
C ASP A 96 -28.23 -4.24 -7.75
N THR A 97 -27.17 -4.09 -6.96
CA THR A 97 -27.04 -4.74 -5.65
C THR A 97 -27.41 -3.84 -4.48
N SER A 98 -27.53 -2.52 -4.68
CA SER A 98 -27.73 -1.53 -3.61
C SER A 98 -26.63 -1.56 -2.54
N GLN A 99 -25.42 -2.01 -2.90
CA GLN A 99 -24.26 -2.01 -2.01
C GLN A 99 -23.50 -0.69 -2.13
N PRO A 100 -22.86 -0.19 -1.05
CA PRO A 100 -22.06 1.02 -1.13
C PRO A 100 -20.79 0.75 -1.95
N LEU A 101 -20.60 1.48 -3.05
CA LEU A 101 -19.41 1.33 -3.88
C LEU A 101 -18.20 1.94 -3.17
N VAL A 102 -17.04 1.28 -3.26
CA VAL A 102 -15.77 1.75 -2.72
C VAL A 102 -14.66 1.44 -3.73
N SER A 103 -13.70 2.34 -3.89
CA SER A 103 -12.48 2.13 -4.66
C SER A 103 -11.23 2.43 -3.84
N THR A 104 -10.08 2.13 -4.44
CA THR A 104 -8.76 2.48 -3.94
C THR A 104 -7.94 3.08 -5.07
N PHE A 105 -6.90 3.85 -4.73
CA PHE A 105 -5.76 4.09 -5.60
C PHE A 105 -4.60 3.23 -5.08
N GLU A 106 -4.21 2.25 -5.89
CA GLU A 106 -3.24 1.20 -5.57
C GLU A 106 -3.56 0.38 -4.29
N SER A 107 -2.55 -0.31 -3.76
CA SER A 107 -2.57 -1.24 -2.60
C SER A 107 -2.94 -2.71 -2.86
N PRO A 108 -2.40 -3.37 -3.88
CA PRO A 108 -2.57 -4.82 -4.01
C PRO A 108 -2.05 -5.58 -2.77
N ALA A 109 -1.03 -5.05 -2.09
CA ALA A 109 -0.45 -5.65 -0.89
C ALA A 109 -1.41 -5.66 0.33
N SER A 110 -2.42 -4.79 0.36
CA SER A 110 -3.43 -4.75 1.43
C SER A 110 -4.73 -5.46 1.04
N ALA A 111 -4.72 -6.30 -0.02
CA ALA A 111 -5.92 -7.01 -0.47
C ALA A 111 -6.53 -7.93 0.60
N ALA A 112 -5.70 -8.49 1.50
CA ALA A 112 -6.13 -9.37 2.60
C ALA A 112 -7.13 -8.68 3.55
N ASP A 113 -6.85 -7.41 3.89
CA ASP A 113 -7.68 -6.58 4.76
C ASP A 113 -9.10 -6.43 4.19
N TRP A 114 -9.24 -6.39 2.86
CA TRP A 114 -10.52 -6.22 2.21
C TRP A 114 -11.48 -7.41 2.38
N VAL A 115 -10.98 -8.60 2.74
CA VAL A 115 -11.85 -9.74 3.07
C VAL A 115 -12.69 -9.44 4.31
N GLU A 116 -12.07 -8.88 5.35
CA GLU A 116 -12.75 -8.50 6.59
C GLU A 116 -13.53 -7.19 6.43
N ILE A 117 -12.95 -6.16 5.82
CA ILE A 117 -13.63 -4.88 5.56
C ILE A 117 -14.95 -5.11 4.82
N LYS A 118 -14.95 -5.91 3.74
CA LYS A 118 -16.18 -6.22 2.99
C LYS A 118 -17.17 -7.02 3.83
N SER A 119 -16.71 -7.98 4.62
CA SER A 119 -17.57 -8.77 5.53
C SER A 119 -18.30 -7.87 6.55
N LEU A 120 -17.61 -6.87 7.10
CA LEU A 120 -18.14 -5.98 8.13
C LEU A 120 -19.01 -4.84 7.58
N THR A 121 -18.73 -4.36 6.37
CA THR A 121 -19.36 -3.17 5.78
C THR A 121 -20.39 -3.50 4.70
N GLY A 122 -20.27 -4.67 4.07
CA GLY A 122 -21.08 -5.07 2.92
C GLY A 122 -20.80 -4.27 1.64
N CYS A 123 -19.65 -3.57 1.56
CA CYS A 123 -19.30 -2.73 0.42
C CYS A 123 -19.04 -3.52 -0.88
N PHE A 124 -19.18 -2.80 -2.00
CA PHE A 124 -18.88 -3.27 -3.34
C PHE A 124 -17.56 -2.67 -3.78
N LEU A 125 -16.52 -3.50 -3.85
CA LEU A 125 -15.13 -3.07 -4.04
C LEU A 125 -14.73 -3.13 -5.52
N ILE A 126 -14.38 -1.97 -6.08
CA ILE A 126 -13.76 -1.82 -7.40
C ILE A 126 -12.44 -1.06 -7.20
N PRO A 127 -11.33 -1.74 -6.85
CA PRO A 127 -10.05 -1.10 -6.59
C PRO A 127 -9.31 -0.83 -7.90
N ASP A 128 -8.46 0.21 -7.89
CA ASP A 128 -7.34 0.31 -8.82
C ASP A 128 -6.14 -0.43 -8.25
N TRP A 129 -5.78 -1.55 -8.87
CA TRP A 129 -4.56 -2.33 -8.59
C TRP A 129 -3.73 -2.48 -9.87
N SER A 130 -3.67 -1.40 -10.66
CA SER A 130 -3.04 -1.42 -11.99
C SER A 130 -1.56 -1.81 -11.93
N SER A 131 -0.86 -1.55 -10.83
CA SER A 131 0.54 -2.00 -10.62
C SER A 131 0.78 -3.52 -10.75
N LEU A 132 -0.24 -4.37 -10.54
CA LEU A 132 -0.14 -5.82 -10.76
C LEU A 132 -0.61 -6.28 -12.15
N GLY A 133 -1.38 -5.44 -12.85
CA GLY A 133 -2.14 -5.83 -14.03
C GLY A 133 -3.38 -6.69 -13.71
N ALA A 134 -4.32 -6.74 -14.66
CA ALA A 134 -5.66 -7.28 -14.45
C ALA A 134 -5.72 -8.77 -14.04
N ASP A 135 -4.89 -9.63 -14.64
CA ASP A 135 -4.93 -11.09 -14.37
C ASP A 135 -4.52 -11.43 -12.94
N ALA A 136 -3.44 -10.84 -12.44
CA ALA A 136 -3.01 -11.04 -11.07
C ALA A 136 -3.96 -10.35 -10.08
N ALA A 137 -4.38 -9.12 -10.37
CA ALA A 137 -5.26 -8.33 -9.52
C ALA A 137 -6.62 -9.01 -9.27
N VAL A 138 -7.24 -9.61 -10.29
CA VAL A 138 -8.57 -10.25 -10.14
C VAL A 138 -8.54 -11.52 -9.29
N GLN A 139 -7.35 -12.14 -9.13
CA GLN A 139 -7.16 -13.39 -8.39
C GLN A 139 -6.81 -13.17 -6.91
N LEU A 140 -6.40 -11.95 -6.52
CA LEU A 140 -5.99 -11.65 -5.15
C LEU A 140 -7.06 -12.05 -4.12
N GLU A 141 -6.60 -12.70 -3.05
CA GLU A 141 -7.42 -13.14 -1.91
C GLU A 141 -8.67 -13.96 -2.31
N GLY A 142 -8.52 -14.83 -3.32
CA GLY A 142 -9.62 -15.64 -3.82
C GLY A 142 -10.63 -14.82 -4.64
N GLY A 143 -10.21 -13.68 -5.18
CA GLY A 143 -11.02 -12.76 -5.97
C GLY A 143 -11.89 -11.84 -5.14
N VAL A 144 -11.32 -11.27 -4.07
CA VAL A 144 -12.01 -10.38 -3.12
C VAL A 144 -12.63 -9.13 -3.78
N ALA A 145 -12.01 -8.62 -4.85
CA ALA A 145 -12.53 -7.48 -5.61
C ALA A 145 -13.80 -7.88 -6.40
N ASP A 146 -14.85 -7.04 -6.35
CA ASP A 146 -16.09 -7.29 -7.10
C ASP A 146 -15.96 -6.89 -8.56
N GLY A 147 -15.13 -5.88 -8.85
CA GLY A 147 -14.70 -5.44 -10.18
C GLY A 147 -13.29 -4.86 -10.11
N LEU A 148 -12.75 -4.34 -11.21
CA LEU A 148 -11.47 -3.62 -11.21
C LEU A 148 -11.59 -2.29 -11.95
N PHE A 149 -10.82 -1.31 -11.48
CA PHE A 149 -10.60 -0.03 -12.13
C PHE A 149 -9.22 -0.03 -12.81
N ASN A 150 -9.16 0.44 -14.05
CA ASN A 150 -7.92 0.65 -14.80
C ASN A 150 -7.52 2.12 -14.73
N TRP A 151 -6.32 2.44 -14.21
CA TRP A 151 -5.81 3.82 -14.13
C TRP A 151 -5.20 4.36 -15.44
N ALA A 152 -4.96 3.49 -16.43
CA ALA A 152 -4.31 3.88 -17.69
C ALA A 152 -5.26 4.65 -18.63
N ALA A 153 -5.35 5.97 -18.45
CA ALA A 153 -6.21 6.85 -19.24
C ALA A 153 -5.48 7.66 -20.33
N TRP A 154 -4.17 7.50 -20.45
CA TRP A 154 -3.31 8.34 -21.29
C TRP A 154 -2.51 7.50 -22.28
N SER A 155 -2.12 8.13 -23.38
CA SER A 155 -1.34 7.46 -24.41
C SER A 155 0.13 7.33 -24.03
N TYR A 156 0.76 6.32 -24.62
CA TYR A 156 2.18 6.03 -24.41
C TYR A 156 3.01 6.65 -25.54
N ASN A 157 4.14 7.29 -25.19
CA ASN A 157 5.15 7.74 -26.17
C ASN A 157 4.63 8.70 -27.27
N GLY A 158 3.64 9.54 -26.96
CA GLY A 158 3.08 10.46 -27.95
C GLY A 158 2.14 9.82 -28.97
N GLU A 159 1.87 8.51 -28.85
CA GLU A 159 0.98 7.79 -29.75
C GLU A 159 -0.49 8.20 -29.52
N ARG A 160 -1.34 7.79 -30.47
CA ARG A 160 -2.79 7.93 -30.33
C ARG A 160 -3.29 6.93 -29.28
N MET A 161 -4.33 7.32 -28.52
CA MET A 161 -4.95 6.44 -27.51
C MET A 161 -5.40 5.10 -28.12
N ASN A 162 -5.29 4.03 -27.33
CA ASN A 162 -5.69 2.68 -27.69
C ASN A 162 -6.30 1.92 -26.51
N THR A 163 -6.94 0.79 -26.81
CA THR A 163 -7.78 0.03 -25.87
C THR A 163 -7.17 -1.31 -25.45
N TYR A 164 -5.86 -1.54 -25.65
CA TYR A 164 -5.26 -2.85 -25.36
C TYR A 164 -5.24 -3.19 -23.88
N ILE A 165 -5.02 -2.19 -23.03
CA ILE A 165 -5.08 -2.37 -21.57
C ILE A 165 -6.53 -2.68 -21.18
N ASP A 166 -7.52 -1.92 -21.68
CA ASP A 166 -8.95 -2.18 -21.43
C ASP A 166 -9.37 -3.59 -21.87
N ALA A 167 -8.90 -4.03 -23.03
CA ALA A 167 -9.15 -5.38 -23.55
C ALA A 167 -8.68 -6.46 -22.57
N SER A 168 -7.55 -6.25 -21.90
CA SER A 168 -7.05 -7.17 -20.89
C SER A 168 -7.96 -7.23 -19.66
N TYR A 169 -8.45 -6.08 -19.16
CA TYR A 169 -9.38 -6.04 -18.04
C TYR A 169 -10.69 -6.74 -18.38
N LEU A 170 -11.28 -6.43 -19.55
CA LEU A 170 -12.51 -7.07 -20.03
C LEU A 170 -12.35 -8.60 -20.17
N GLN A 171 -11.17 -9.06 -20.57
CA GLN A 171 -10.88 -10.48 -20.69
C GLN A 171 -10.79 -11.17 -19.31
N TYR A 172 -9.99 -10.64 -18.39
CA TYR A 172 -9.67 -11.32 -17.12
C TYR A 172 -10.77 -11.17 -16.06
N LEU A 173 -11.58 -10.11 -16.12
CA LEU A 173 -12.70 -9.92 -15.20
C LEU A 173 -13.80 -10.99 -15.37
N ASP A 174 -13.88 -11.67 -16.53
CA ASP A 174 -14.88 -12.71 -16.85
C ASP A 174 -16.29 -12.37 -16.32
N LYS A 175 -16.79 -11.18 -16.72
CA LYS A 175 -18.09 -10.58 -16.38
C LYS A 175 -18.21 -9.93 -15.00
N LYS A 176 -17.15 -9.86 -14.19
CA LYS A 176 -17.08 -8.88 -13.10
C LYS A 176 -17.10 -7.45 -13.67
N PRO A 177 -17.68 -6.46 -12.97
CA PRO A 177 -17.75 -5.10 -13.48
C PRO A 177 -16.38 -4.50 -13.80
N TYR A 178 -16.33 -3.80 -14.92
CA TYR A 178 -15.17 -3.03 -15.33
C TYR A 178 -15.44 -1.53 -15.17
N MET A 179 -14.53 -0.84 -14.48
CA MET A 179 -14.49 0.62 -14.44
C MET A 179 -13.37 1.10 -15.36
N MET A 180 -13.74 1.83 -16.41
CA MET A 180 -12.80 2.41 -17.38
C MET A 180 -12.44 3.83 -16.95
N ALA A 181 -11.15 4.19 -16.92
CA ALA A 181 -10.75 5.58 -16.70
C ALA A 181 -11.10 6.46 -17.90
N ALA A 182 -11.18 7.78 -17.71
CA ALA A 182 -11.24 8.74 -18.79
C ALA A 182 -10.50 10.02 -18.39
N SER A 183 -9.55 10.48 -19.21
CA SER A 183 -8.81 11.71 -18.94
C SER A 183 -8.47 12.45 -20.23
N PRO A 184 -8.50 13.80 -20.26
CA PRO A 184 -8.18 14.55 -21.48
C PRO A 184 -6.68 14.77 -21.70
N TRP A 185 -5.87 14.75 -20.62
CA TRP A 185 -4.46 15.11 -20.65
C TRP A 185 -3.72 14.59 -19.40
N PHE A 186 -2.39 14.56 -19.39
CA PHE A 186 -1.59 14.41 -18.17
C PHE A 186 -0.27 15.16 -18.31
N TYR A 187 0.06 15.99 -17.31
CA TYR A 187 1.39 16.56 -17.16
C TYR A 187 1.63 16.94 -15.70
N THR A 188 2.80 16.59 -15.18
CA THR A 188 3.22 16.98 -13.84
C THR A 188 4.67 17.44 -13.84
N ASN A 189 4.95 18.51 -13.09
CA ASN A 189 6.30 18.90 -12.69
C ASN A 189 6.23 19.32 -11.23
N PHE A 190 6.24 18.32 -10.37
CA PHE A 190 5.99 18.44 -8.95
C PHE A 190 7.10 17.73 -8.17
N PRO A 191 8.29 18.37 -8.08
CA PRO A 191 9.48 17.75 -7.48
C PRO A 191 9.30 17.33 -6.02
N GLY A 192 8.38 17.97 -5.28
CA GLY A 192 8.07 17.58 -3.89
C GLY A 192 7.43 16.19 -3.75
N PHE A 193 7.02 15.57 -4.85
CA PHE A 193 6.50 14.19 -4.92
C PHE A 193 7.30 13.32 -5.89
N ASP A 194 8.50 13.78 -6.25
CA ASP A 194 9.36 13.11 -7.22
C ASP A 194 8.74 12.93 -8.61
N LYS A 195 7.82 13.83 -8.99
CA LYS A 195 7.11 13.76 -10.29
C LYS A 195 7.60 14.81 -11.28
N ASN A 196 7.95 14.39 -12.49
CA ASN A 196 8.25 15.29 -13.62
C ASN A 196 8.15 14.58 -14.98
N TRP A 197 6.93 14.38 -15.48
CA TRP A 197 6.72 13.73 -16.78
C TRP A 197 5.40 14.14 -17.45
N ILE A 198 5.26 13.73 -18.70
CA ILE A 198 4.07 13.91 -19.52
C ILE A 198 3.68 12.59 -20.22
N TRP A 199 2.38 12.34 -20.34
CA TRP A 199 1.81 11.32 -21.23
C TRP A 199 0.98 12.00 -22.32
N PRO A 200 1.63 12.51 -23.39
CA PRO A 200 0.97 13.35 -24.36
C PRO A 200 0.27 12.52 -25.44
N ASP A 201 -0.87 12.99 -25.91
CA ASP A 201 -1.31 12.75 -27.29
C ASP A 201 -0.86 13.93 -28.15
N VAL A 202 0.09 13.70 -29.05
CA VAL A 202 0.71 14.79 -29.84
C VAL A 202 -0.31 15.49 -30.73
N SER A 203 -1.35 14.78 -31.17
CA SER A 203 -2.43 15.32 -31.99
C SER A 203 -3.50 16.08 -31.21
N MET A 204 -3.48 16.10 -29.88
CA MET A 204 -4.57 16.65 -29.06
C MET A 204 -5.92 15.94 -29.29
N SER A 205 -5.92 14.62 -29.50
CA SER A 205 -7.15 13.83 -29.74
C SER A 205 -7.55 12.89 -28.61
N LEU A 206 -6.74 12.81 -27.54
CA LEU A 206 -6.92 11.88 -26.41
C LEU A 206 -8.36 11.86 -25.89
N TRP A 207 -8.93 13.03 -25.59
CA TRP A 207 -10.28 13.12 -25.03
C TRP A 207 -11.34 12.56 -25.97
N SER A 208 -11.29 12.92 -27.26
CA SER A 208 -12.26 12.43 -28.24
C SER A 208 -12.10 10.93 -28.54
N ASP A 209 -10.86 10.45 -28.60
CA ASP A 209 -10.57 9.05 -28.90
C ASP A 209 -11.08 8.15 -27.77
N HIS A 210 -10.75 8.50 -26.54
CA HIS A 210 -11.15 7.71 -25.38
C HIS A 210 -12.67 7.69 -25.18
N TRP A 211 -13.37 8.79 -25.43
CA TRP A 211 -14.84 8.80 -25.42
C TRP A 211 -15.46 7.99 -26.56
N THR A 212 -14.81 7.93 -27.72
CA THR A 212 -15.23 7.04 -28.81
C THR A 212 -15.12 5.57 -28.38
N GLU A 213 -14.05 5.21 -27.68
CA GLU A 213 -13.83 3.89 -27.13
C GLU A 213 -14.84 3.55 -26.02
N ILE A 214 -15.10 4.46 -25.08
CA ILE A 214 -16.12 4.31 -24.02
C ILE A 214 -17.50 4.04 -24.62
N LEU A 215 -17.90 4.81 -25.63
CA LEU A 215 -19.20 4.65 -26.29
C LEU A 215 -19.31 3.32 -27.05
N LEU A 216 -18.21 2.83 -27.62
CA LEU A 216 -18.16 1.53 -28.27
C LEU A 216 -18.26 0.37 -27.27
N GLN A 217 -17.43 0.41 -26.22
CA GLN A 217 -17.27 -0.69 -25.28
C GLN A 217 -18.41 -0.77 -24.26
N LYS A 218 -18.97 0.39 -23.87
CA LYS A 218 -19.99 0.51 -22.82
C LYS A 218 -19.57 -0.25 -21.54
N PRO A 219 -18.45 0.15 -20.90
CA PRO A 219 -18.04 -0.45 -19.63
C PRO A 219 -19.17 -0.30 -18.58
N ASP A 220 -19.11 -1.03 -17.46
CA ASP A 220 -20.13 -0.91 -16.41
C ASP A 220 -20.06 0.46 -15.72
N TYR A 221 -18.83 0.97 -15.55
CA TYR A 221 -18.54 2.28 -14.96
C TYR A 221 -17.50 3.03 -15.78
N VAL A 222 -17.59 4.36 -15.74
CA VAL A 222 -16.57 5.27 -16.26
C VAL A 222 -16.16 6.22 -15.14
N GLU A 223 -14.89 6.24 -14.79
CA GLU A 223 -14.32 7.23 -13.88
C GLU A 223 -13.51 8.27 -14.65
N ILE A 224 -14.06 9.48 -14.74
CA ILE A 224 -13.30 10.62 -15.27
C ILE A 224 -12.25 11.04 -14.23
N ILE A 225 -10.98 10.96 -14.59
CA ILE A 225 -9.82 11.41 -13.83
C ILE A 225 -9.29 12.69 -14.51
N SER A 226 -9.52 13.89 -13.97
CA SER A 226 -10.16 14.21 -12.69
C SER A 226 -10.93 15.53 -12.74
N TRP A 227 -11.66 15.82 -11.67
CA TRP A 227 -12.27 17.13 -11.49
C TRP A 227 -11.25 18.21 -11.13
N ASN A 228 -10.32 17.93 -10.22
CA ASN A 228 -9.49 18.97 -9.56
C ASN A 228 -8.07 18.51 -9.20
N ASP A 229 -7.52 17.51 -9.88
CA ASP A 229 -6.10 17.19 -9.75
C ASP A 229 -5.27 18.19 -10.55
N TYR A 230 -4.95 19.31 -9.89
CA TYR A 230 -4.18 20.39 -10.50
C TYR A 230 -2.70 20.01 -10.67
N GLY A 231 -2.13 19.18 -9.78
CA GLY A 231 -0.71 18.82 -9.81
C GLY A 231 -0.32 17.88 -10.94
N GLU A 232 -1.31 17.26 -11.59
CA GLU A 232 -1.11 16.36 -12.73
C GLU A 232 -1.79 16.87 -14.02
N SER A 233 -2.24 18.13 -14.02
CA SER A 233 -2.78 18.87 -15.18
C SER A 233 -3.97 18.22 -15.91
N HIS A 234 -4.61 17.21 -15.30
CA HIS A 234 -5.72 16.46 -15.90
C HIS A 234 -7.08 16.81 -15.30
N TYR A 235 -7.15 17.91 -14.55
CA TYR A 235 -8.38 18.49 -14.05
C TYR A 235 -9.24 19.02 -15.20
N ILE A 236 -10.55 18.86 -15.11
CA ILE A 236 -11.52 19.45 -16.05
C ILE A 236 -12.34 20.60 -15.43
N SER A 237 -11.94 21.07 -14.25
CA SER A 237 -12.59 22.23 -13.60
C SER A 237 -11.90 23.54 -13.96
N GLU A 238 -12.48 24.65 -13.50
CA GLU A 238 -11.88 25.97 -13.63
C GLU A 238 -10.50 26.03 -12.96
N SER A 239 -9.58 26.77 -13.59
CA SER A 239 -8.26 27.05 -13.00
C SER A 239 -8.38 27.86 -11.71
N ARG A 240 -7.34 27.77 -10.87
CA ARG A 240 -7.23 28.57 -9.65
C ARG A 240 -6.07 29.54 -9.76
N SER A 241 -6.29 30.78 -9.35
CA SER A 241 -5.23 31.79 -9.26
C SER A 241 -4.17 31.49 -8.19
N SER A 242 -4.48 30.58 -7.28
CA SER A 242 -3.56 30.01 -6.29
C SER A 242 -4.01 28.55 -6.09
N PRO A 243 -3.52 27.63 -6.93
CA PRO A 243 -3.81 26.22 -6.76
C PRO A 243 -3.31 25.78 -5.36
N PRO A 244 -4.11 24.99 -4.63
CA PRO A 244 -3.84 24.69 -3.23
C PRO A 244 -2.86 23.53 -3.09
N PHE A 245 -1.62 23.72 -3.55
CA PHE A 245 -0.52 22.81 -3.27
C PHE A 245 -0.16 22.91 -1.78
N VAL A 246 -0.46 21.86 -1.02
CA VAL A 246 -0.23 21.82 0.44
C VAL A 246 1.21 21.39 0.73
N ASP A 247 1.67 20.43 -0.06
CA ASP A 247 3.01 19.88 -0.09
C ASP A 247 3.45 20.01 -1.56
N GLY A 248 4.69 20.38 -1.85
CA GLY A 248 5.19 20.57 -3.22
C GLY A 248 5.04 21.98 -3.78
N ASP A 249 6.13 22.49 -4.35
CA ASP A 249 6.17 23.75 -5.10
C ASP A 249 5.89 23.44 -6.58
N ASP A 250 4.95 24.14 -7.21
CA ASP A 250 4.81 24.07 -8.66
C ASP A 250 5.93 24.89 -9.29
N THR A 251 6.99 24.20 -9.72
CA THR A 251 8.35 24.74 -9.99
C THR A 251 8.39 26.09 -10.73
N PHE A 252 7.41 26.36 -11.58
CA PHE A 252 7.29 27.63 -12.30
C PHE A 252 5.85 28.13 -12.49
N GLY A 253 4.87 27.65 -11.70
CA GLY A 253 3.51 28.18 -11.79
C GLY A 253 2.64 27.59 -12.91
N TYR A 254 2.84 26.32 -13.31
CA TYR A 254 2.32 25.77 -14.57
C TYR A 254 0.79 25.58 -14.63
N VAL A 255 0.09 25.70 -13.51
CA VAL A 255 -1.38 25.65 -13.44
C VAL A 255 -2.03 27.04 -13.54
N THR A 256 -1.31 28.10 -13.18
CA THR A 256 -1.89 29.43 -13.08
C THR A 256 -2.28 29.96 -14.47
N GLY A 257 -3.57 30.22 -14.67
CA GLY A 257 -4.10 30.74 -15.93
C GLY A 257 -4.44 29.67 -16.98
N MET A 258 -4.30 28.38 -16.65
CA MET A 258 -4.69 27.27 -17.52
C MET A 258 -6.08 26.75 -17.14
N ASP A 259 -7.13 27.38 -17.65
CA ASP A 259 -8.51 26.91 -17.43
C ASP A 259 -8.81 25.68 -18.30
N HIS A 260 -9.46 24.67 -17.72
CA HIS A 260 -9.82 23.40 -18.37
C HIS A 260 -11.33 23.13 -18.40
N ASN A 261 -12.15 24.05 -17.91
CA ASN A 261 -13.60 23.85 -17.79
C ASN A 261 -14.29 23.54 -19.13
N ALA A 262 -13.74 24.01 -20.25
CA ALA A 262 -14.31 23.75 -21.56
C ALA A 262 -14.26 22.27 -21.99
N TRP A 263 -13.38 21.44 -21.41
CA TRP A 263 -13.41 19.99 -21.61
C TRP A 263 -14.69 19.31 -21.08
N THR A 264 -15.42 19.97 -20.18
CA THR A 264 -16.70 19.46 -19.66
C THR A 264 -17.84 19.56 -20.69
N TRP A 265 -17.77 20.47 -21.65
CA TRP A 265 -18.89 20.78 -22.54
C TRP A 265 -19.35 19.60 -23.41
N PRO A 266 -18.46 18.83 -24.09
CA PRO A 266 -18.88 17.66 -24.85
C PRO A 266 -19.41 16.52 -23.97
N LEU A 267 -19.12 16.51 -22.65
CA LEU A 267 -19.62 15.48 -21.74
C LEU A 267 -21.15 15.43 -21.71
N ALA A 268 -21.84 16.57 -21.86
CA ALA A 268 -23.30 16.59 -21.87
C ALA A 268 -23.90 15.64 -22.92
N VAL A 269 -23.23 15.51 -24.07
CA VAL A 269 -23.66 14.63 -25.16
C VAL A 269 -23.16 13.21 -24.92
N TRP A 270 -21.86 13.04 -24.66
CA TRP A 270 -21.27 11.71 -24.50
C TRP A 270 -21.87 10.94 -23.32
N THR A 271 -22.09 11.57 -22.18
CA THR A 271 -22.68 10.88 -21.01
C THR A 271 -24.16 10.54 -21.23
N GLU A 272 -24.91 11.37 -21.98
CA GLU A 272 -26.31 11.04 -22.33
C GLU A 272 -26.35 9.84 -23.27
N GLN A 273 -25.49 9.83 -24.29
CA GLN A 273 -25.38 8.74 -25.25
C GLN A 273 -24.98 7.45 -24.56
N TYR A 274 -23.99 7.50 -23.67
CA TYR A 274 -23.55 6.35 -22.88
C TYR A 274 -24.70 5.78 -22.02
N LYS A 275 -25.46 6.65 -21.34
CA LYS A 275 -26.52 6.22 -20.41
C LYS A 275 -27.83 5.79 -21.08
N SER A 276 -28.22 6.49 -22.14
CA SER A 276 -29.56 6.36 -22.72
C SER A 276 -29.56 5.80 -24.13
N GLY A 277 -28.39 5.71 -24.77
CA GLY A 277 -28.23 5.35 -26.18
C GLY A 277 -28.31 6.55 -27.13
N LYS A 278 -28.82 7.70 -26.70
CA LYS A 278 -28.95 8.92 -27.50
C LYS A 278 -28.59 10.17 -26.72
N ALA A 279 -28.40 11.28 -27.40
CA ALA A 279 -28.29 12.60 -26.77
C ALA A 279 -29.18 13.63 -27.43
N THR A 280 -29.60 14.63 -26.66
CA THR A 280 -30.23 15.85 -27.16
C THR A 280 -29.28 17.02 -27.02
N ILE A 281 -28.82 17.53 -28.15
CA ILE A 281 -28.00 18.74 -28.20
C ILE A 281 -28.92 19.94 -27.95
N THR A 282 -28.64 20.66 -26.86
CA THR A 282 -29.38 21.87 -26.45
C THR A 282 -28.59 23.16 -26.64
N GLU A 283 -27.27 23.06 -26.74
CA GLU A 283 -26.32 24.15 -26.99
C GLU A 283 -25.27 23.66 -27.96
N GLU A 284 -24.84 24.54 -28.86
CA GLU A 284 -23.70 24.26 -29.73
C GLU A 284 -22.47 24.96 -29.18
N SER A 285 -21.31 24.32 -29.23
CA SER A 285 -20.05 24.86 -28.69
C SER A 285 -18.86 24.50 -29.59
N LEU A 286 -17.80 25.29 -29.47
CA LEU A 286 -16.47 24.99 -30.01
C LEU A 286 -15.43 25.18 -28.90
N VAL A 287 -14.60 24.16 -28.71
CA VAL A 287 -13.49 24.11 -27.76
C VAL A 287 -12.20 23.98 -28.55
N LEU A 288 -11.15 24.68 -28.14
CA LEU A 288 -9.77 24.50 -28.60
C LEU A 288 -8.92 24.03 -27.43
N GLU A 289 -7.90 23.24 -27.75
CA GLU A 289 -6.88 22.81 -26.81
C GLU A 289 -5.51 22.79 -27.51
N TYR A 290 -4.50 23.40 -26.88
CA TYR A 290 -3.14 23.47 -27.42
C TYR A 290 -2.11 23.98 -26.41
N MET A 291 -0.83 23.74 -26.72
CA MET A 291 0.30 24.32 -25.99
C MET A 291 0.54 25.77 -26.41
N LEU A 292 0.80 26.66 -25.44
CA LEU A 292 1.08 28.08 -25.70
C LEU A 292 2.48 28.36 -26.27
N HIS A 293 3.31 27.33 -26.40
CA HIS A 293 4.68 27.41 -26.90
C HIS A 293 4.99 26.23 -27.82
N SER A 294 6.11 26.31 -28.55
CA SER A 294 6.66 25.13 -29.23
C SER A 294 7.50 24.32 -28.22
N PRO A 295 7.35 22.99 -28.14
CA PRO A 295 8.14 22.15 -27.23
C PRO A 295 9.66 22.31 -27.38
N SER A 296 10.15 22.59 -28.60
CA SER A 296 11.58 22.76 -28.89
C SER A 296 12.15 24.17 -28.62
N GLU A 297 11.31 25.14 -28.24
CA GLU A 297 11.73 26.55 -28.10
C GLU A 297 11.98 26.98 -26.65
N CYS A 298 11.58 26.16 -25.69
CA CYS A 298 11.62 26.47 -24.26
C CYS A 298 12.43 25.44 -23.49
N ASN A 299 12.88 25.79 -22.29
CA ASN A 299 13.52 24.83 -21.39
C ASN A 299 12.46 23.84 -20.89
N ASP A 300 12.60 22.56 -21.18
CA ASP A 300 11.64 21.53 -20.74
C ASP A 300 11.67 21.28 -19.22
N GLY A 301 12.64 21.84 -18.49
CA GLY A 301 12.74 21.66 -17.05
C GLY A 301 13.00 20.21 -16.66
N ASN A 302 13.71 19.46 -17.51
CA ASN A 302 13.97 18.02 -17.38
C ASN A 302 12.69 17.17 -17.34
N THR A 303 11.58 17.66 -17.90
CA THR A 303 10.38 16.84 -18.09
C THR A 303 10.68 15.74 -19.12
N THR A 304 10.32 14.51 -18.81
CA THR A 304 10.37 13.38 -19.73
C THR A 304 8.98 13.07 -20.29
N VAL A 305 8.93 12.51 -21.50
CA VAL A 305 7.74 11.79 -21.97
C VAL A 305 7.81 10.38 -21.42
N ASN A 306 6.74 9.91 -20.79
CA ASN A 306 6.70 8.69 -19.96
C ASN A 306 7.63 8.77 -18.73
N THR A 307 7.62 7.73 -17.87
CA THR A 307 8.49 7.69 -16.68
C THR A 307 9.13 6.33 -16.41
N ALA A 308 10.44 6.32 -16.16
CA ALA A 308 11.22 5.14 -15.79
C ALA A 308 10.77 4.52 -14.46
N SER A 309 10.19 5.33 -13.56
CA SER A 309 9.60 4.86 -12.30
C SER A 309 8.47 3.85 -12.48
N GLN A 310 7.82 3.86 -13.66
CA GLN A 310 6.80 2.89 -14.06
C GLN A 310 7.32 1.90 -15.12
N PHE A 311 8.64 1.72 -15.21
CA PHE A 311 9.33 0.85 -16.17
C PHE A 311 9.04 1.20 -17.64
N GLN A 312 8.69 2.46 -17.90
CA GLN A 312 8.42 2.98 -19.22
C GLN A 312 9.71 3.47 -19.87
N VAL A 313 9.80 3.32 -21.19
CA VAL A 313 10.87 3.93 -21.98
C VAL A 313 10.58 5.44 -22.04
N GLU A 314 11.45 6.20 -21.41
CA GLU A 314 11.40 7.65 -21.43
C GLU A 314 11.91 8.21 -22.76
N GLY A 315 11.39 9.36 -23.14
CA GLY A 315 11.91 10.16 -24.24
C GLY A 315 11.90 11.64 -23.91
N LEU A 316 12.60 12.43 -24.70
CA LEU A 316 12.65 13.88 -24.52
C LEU A 316 11.44 14.54 -25.20
N PRO A 317 10.78 15.54 -24.57
CA PRO A 317 9.62 16.20 -25.16
C PRO A 317 9.89 16.79 -26.54
N HIS A 318 11.09 17.32 -26.80
CA HIS A 318 11.43 17.90 -28.09
C HIS A 318 11.59 16.87 -29.22
N ASP A 319 11.88 15.60 -28.89
CA ASP A 319 11.98 14.51 -29.87
C ASP A 319 10.60 13.98 -30.26
N ILE A 320 9.70 13.85 -29.28
CA ILE A 320 8.37 13.24 -29.46
C ILE A 320 7.32 14.27 -29.86
N MET A 321 7.28 15.43 -29.18
CA MET A 321 6.33 16.52 -29.46
C MET A 321 6.93 17.53 -30.47
N THR A 322 7.50 17.02 -31.56
CA THR A 322 8.23 17.83 -32.56
C THR A 322 7.34 18.84 -33.29
N TYR A 323 6.03 18.64 -33.25
CA TYR A 323 5.03 19.42 -33.99
C TYR A 323 4.01 20.06 -33.05
N LYS A 324 3.51 21.23 -33.45
CA LYS A 324 2.42 21.92 -32.75
C LYS A 324 1.09 21.56 -33.38
N TYR A 325 0.13 21.17 -32.54
CA TYR A 325 -1.24 20.93 -32.94
C TYR A 325 -2.19 21.82 -32.15
N ILE A 326 -3.25 22.26 -32.81
CA ILE A 326 -4.46 22.79 -32.17
C ILE A 326 -5.54 21.73 -32.32
N GLY A 327 -5.90 21.09 -31.22
CA GLY A 327 -7.09 20.25 -31.13
C GLY A 327 -8.33 21.14 -31.07
N PHE A 328 -9.41 20.71 -31.71
CA PHE A 328 -10.69 21.40 -31.69
C PHE A 328 -11.86 20.42 -31.64
N THR A 329 -12.73 20.62 -30.66
CA THR A 329 -13.90 19.77 -30.41
C THR A 329 -15.16 20.61 -30.47
N ALA A 330 -16.18 20.19 -31.22
CA ALA A 330 -17.43 20.92 -31.36
C ALA A 330 -18.64 20.05 -31.07
N THR A 331 -19.57 20.56 -30.24
CA THR A 331 -20.89 19.96 -30.07
C THR A 331 -21.85 20.67 -31.00
N LEU A 332 -22.45 19.97 -31.97
CA LEU A 332 -23.25 20.58 -33.02
C LEU A 332 -24.58 19.83 -33.24
N GLY A 333 -25.65 20.60 -33.46
CA GLY A 333 -26.95 20.07 -33.92
C GLY A 333 -27.04 19.92 -35.44
N SER A 334 -26.04 20.43 -36.17
CA SER A 334 -25.85 20.23 -37.60
C SER A 334 -24.41 20.61 -37.98
N MET A 335 -23.86 19.96 -39.00
CA MET A 335 -22.51 20.19 -39.49
C MET A 335 -22.16 21.69 -39.68
N ALA A 336 -20.96 22.05 -39.24
CA ALA A 336 -20.32 23.33 -39.49
C ALA A 336 -18.82 23.09 -39.78
N ASN A 337 -18.19 24.01 -40.51
CA ASN A 337 -16.75 23.99 -40.78
C ASN A 337 -16.00 24.85 -39.76
N VAL A 338 -14.74 24.52 -39.51
CA VAL A 338 -13.85 25.31 -38.65
C VAL A 338 -12.74 25.95 -39.50
N THR A 339 -12.47 27.23 -39.24
CA THR A 339 -11.28 27.93 -39.76
C THR A 339 -10.48 28.43 -38.57
N ILE A 340 -9.19 28.12 -38.52
CA ILE A 340 -8.29 28.53 -37.44
C ILE A 340 -7.31 29.56 -37.97
N HIS A 341 -7.09 30.61 -37.17
CA HIS A 341 -6.16 31.69 -37.44
C HIS A 341 -5.05 31.65 -36.38
N VAL A 342 -3.79 31.74 -36.82
CA VAL A 342 -2.61 31.84 -35.93
C VAL A 342 -1.68 32.92 -36.47
N GLY A 343 -1.67 34.07 -35.81
CA GLY A 343 -1.00 35.27 -36.33
C GLY A 343 -1.55 35.65 -37.70
N ASP A 344 -0.68 35.68 -38.72
CA ASP A 344 -1.08 35.96 -40.12
C ASP A 344 -1.52 34.69 -40.89
N GLN A 345 -1.42 33.50 -40.30
CA GLN A 345 -1.81 32.25 -40.95
C GLN A 345 -3.30 31.98 -40.77
N VAL A 346 -3.97 31.63 -41.87
CA VAL A 346 -5.39 31.24 -41.90
C VAL A 346 -5.52 29.86 -42.52
N SER A 347 -6.09 28.90 -41.80
CA SER A 347 -6.18 27.50 -42.21
C SER A 347 -7.61 27.00 -42.06
N ALA A 348 -8.19 26.49 -43.15
CA ALA A 348 -9.41 25.70 -43.07
C ALA A 348 -9.08 24.34 -42.43
N ALA A 349 -9.81 23.97 -41.38
CA ALA A 349 -9.59 22.73 -40.66
C ALA A 349 -10.61 21.66 -41.09
N SER A 350 -10.22 20.38 -40.98
CA SER A 350 -11.08 19.23 -41.33
C SER A 350 -11.39 18.41 -40.09
N TRP A 351 -12.61 17.88 -40.02
CA TRP A 351 -13.00 16.94 -38.97
C TRP A 351 -12.30 15.59 -39.19
N GLN A 352 -11.71 15.06 -38.12
CA GLN A 352 -11.19 13.69 -38.07
C GLN A 352 -12.26 12.73 -37.56
N THR A 353 -13.07 13.18 -36.59
CA THR A 353 -14.21 12.43 -36.07
C THR A 353 -15.49 13.18 -36.38
N VAL A 354 -16.42 12.52 -37.06
CA VAL A 354 -17.74 13.05 -37.44
C VAL A 354 -18.82 12.14 -36.85
N PRO A 355 -19.76 12.68 -36.05
CA PRO A 355 -20.84 11.88 -35.48
C PRO A 355 -21.83 11.44 -36.56
N ALA A 356 -22.39 10.23 -36.40
CA ALA A 356 -23.34 9.66 -37.34
C ALA A 356 -24.57 10.56 -37.54
N GLY A 357 -24.84 10.91 -38.80
CA GLY A 357 -25.98 11.76 -39.15
C GLY A 357 -25.76 13.25 -38.89
N ASP A 358 -24.52 13.68 -38.71
CA ASP A 358 -24.11 15.09 -38.58
C ASP A 358 -24.69 15.84 -37.35
N VAL A 359 -25.00 15.09 -36.28
CA VAL A 359 -25.49 15.64 -35.02
C VAL A 359 -24.76 14.95 -33.86
N GLY A 360 -24.05 15.72 -33.04
CA GLY A 360 -23.27 15.19 -31.91
C GLY A 360 -21.96 15.93 -31.71
N VAL A 361 -20.95 15.22 -31.18
CA VAL A 361 -19.61 15.76 -30.94
C VAL A 361 -18.69 15.44 -32.11
N TYR A 362 -18.05 16.49 -32.64
CA TYR A 362 -17.03 16.45 -33.68
C TYR A 362 -15.67 16.71 -33.06
N HIS A 363 -14.62 16.14 -33.64
CA HIS A 363 -13.25 16.43 -33.25
C HIS A 363 -12.33 16.52 -34.47
N GLY A 364 -11.32 17.38 -34.38
CA GLY A 364 -10.20 17.39 -35.32
C GLY A 364 -8.97 18.08 -34.74
N SER A 365 -7.85 17.86 -35.42
CA SER A 365 -6.57 18.43 -35.03
C SER A 365 -5.91 19.11 -36.22
N LEU A 366 -5.40 20.32 -36.01
CA LEU A 366 -4.71 21.10 -37.03
C LEU A 366 -3.24 21.27 -36.66
N PHE A 367 -2.37 20.76 -37.53
CA PHE A 367 -0.95 21.08 -37.46
C PHE A 367 -0.72 22.56 -37.78
N VAL A 368 0.03 23.26 -36.92
CA VAL A 368 0.34 24.69 -37.07
C VAL A 368 1.84 24.96 -37.01
N THR A 369 2.30 25.87 -37.88
CA THR A 369 3.70 26.34 -37.87
C THR A 369 3.83 27.77 -37.35
N GLY A 370 2.74 28.54 -37.42
CA GLY A 370 2.70 29.92 -36.96
C GLY A 370 2.86 30.10 -35.44
N THR A 371 3.06 31.35 -35.07
CA THR A 371 3.04 31.89 -33.71
C THR A 371 2.29 33.22 -33.75
N GLY A 372 1.66 33.62 -32.65
CA GLY A 372 0.89 34.85 -32.52
C GLY A 372 -0.50 34.58 -31.93
N ALA A 373 -1.37 35.58 -32.06
CA ALA A 373 -2.77 35.47 -31.61
C ALA A 373 -3.47 34.30 -32.30
N VAL A 374 -4.26 33.54 -31.53
CA VAL A 374 -5.06 32.42 -32.02
C VAL A 374 -6.52 32.82 -32.01
N SER A 375 -7.25 32.49 -33.08
CA SER A 375 -8.71 32.54 -33.08
C SER A 375 -9.27 31.42 -33.96
N ALA A 376 -10.53 31.06 -33.75
CA ALA A 376 -11.21 30.13 -34.64
C ALA A 376 -12.64 30.59 -34.96
N ASP A 377 -13.03 30.37 -36.21
CA ASP A 377 -14.37 30.64 -36.71
C ASP A 377 -15.09 29.32 -36.97
N LEU A 378 -16.28 29.19 -36.39
CA LEU A 378 -17.24 28.14 -36.73
C LEU A 378 -18.19 28.69 -37.81
N ILE A 379 -18.25 28.02 -38.95
CA ILE A 379 -18.91 28.52 -40.17
C ILE A 379 -19.97 27.54 -40.64
N ARG A 380 -21.21 27.99 -40.76
CA ARG A 380 -22.35 27.23 -41.30
C ARG A 380 -22.96 27.98 -42.46
N ASP A 381 -23.17 27.29 -43.59
CA ASP A 381 -23.73 27.86 -44.82
C ASP A 381 -23.03 29.16 -45.30
N GLY A 382 -21.70 29.22 -45.12
CA GLY A 382 -20.88 30.37 -45.48
C GLY A 382 -20.98 31.58 -44.54
N THR A 383 -21.67 31.43 -43.40
CA THR A 383 -21.80 32.46 -42.35
C THR A 383 -21.06 32.02 -41.09
N THR A 384 -20.22 32.89 -40.52
CA THR A 384 -19.63 32.67 -39.20
C THR A 384 -20.71 32.74 -38.13
N ILE A 385 -20.93 31.65 -37.41
CA ILE A 385 -21.92 31.53 -36.34
C ILE A 385 -21.31 31.68 -34.95
N LEU A 386 -20.00 31.45 -34.84
CA LEU A 386 -19.22 31.67 -33.63
C LEU A 386 -17.79 32.04 -34.02
N THR A 387 -17.20 32.98 -33.30
CA THR A 387 -15.77 33.28 -33.32
C THR A 387 -15.27 33.17 -31.89
N ILE A 388 -14.18 32.45 -31.70
CA ILE A 388 -13.50 32.32 -30.42
C ILE A 388 -12.12 32.97 -30.50
N ASP A 389 -11.79 33.74 -29.49
CA ASP A 389 -10.45 34.30 -29.30
C ASP A 389 -9.70 33.41 -28.31
N GLY A 390 -8.60 32.80 -28.75
CA GLY A 390 -7.74 31.96 -27.93
C GLY A 390 -6.53 32.71 -27.41
N GLU A 391 -5.77 32.05 -26.54
CA GLU A 391 -4.48 32.57 -26.08
C GLU A 391 -3.41 32.49 -27.18
N SER A 392 -2.48 33.45 -27.17
CA SER A 392 -1.45 33.53 -28.21
C SER A 392 -0.43 32.40 -28.08
N ILE A 393 -0.04 31.79 -29.21
CA ILE A 393 1.08 30.86 -29.28
C ILE A 393 2.37 31.67 -29.45
N GLY A 394 3.28 31.62 -28.48
CA GLY A 394 4.61 32.20 -28.63
C GLY A 394 5.19 32.74 -27.33
N GLY A 395 6.44 32.38 -27.08
CA GLY A 395 7.12 32.65 -25.81
C GLY A 395 7.07 31.45 -24.88
N CYS A 396 7.90 31.46 -23.85
CA CYS A 396 7.95 30.42 -22.82
C CYS A 396 7.17 30.85 -21.58
N GLY A 397 6.86 29.89 -20.72
CA GLY A 397 6.28 30.13 -19.41
C GLY A 397 7.22 30.92 -18.49
N ASN A 398 6.80 31.07 -17.24
CA ASN A 398 7.58 31.78 -16.23
C ASN A 398 9.00 31.18 -16.15
N GLY A 399 10.02 32.04 -16.04
CA GLY A 399 11.42 31.60 -16.00
C GLY A 399 12.01 31.03 -17.31
N GLY A 400 11.25 30.99 -18.41
CA GLY A 400 11.72 30.43 -19.69
C GLY A 400 11.39 28.94 -19.88
N TYR A 401 10.57 28.37 -19.00
CA TYR A 401 10.20 26.95 -19.04
C TYR A 401 9.06 26.66 -20.03
N ALA A 402 9.08 25.46 -20.60
CA ALA A 402 7.96 24.86 -21.31
C ALA A 402 6.87 24.53 -20.30
N ASN A 403 5.64 24.97 -20.58
CA ASN A 403 4.47 24.56 -19.81
C ASN A 403 3.66 23.57 -20.64
N PHE A 404 3.76 22.29 -20.30
CA PHE A 404 3.03 21.23 -20.95
C PHE A 404 1.61 21.00 -20.39
N ASN A 405 1.12 21.91 -19.54
CA ASN A 405 -0.29 22.03 -19.20
C ASN A 405 -1.00 22.83 -20.32
N PRO A 406 -1.89 22.21 -21.11
CA PRO A 406 -2.46 22.86 -22.28
C PRO A 406 -3.36 24.03 -21.87
N TRP A 407 -3.46 25.02 -22.76
CA TRP A 407 -4.57 25.95 -22.67
C TRP A 407 -5.80 25.32 -23.30
N VAL A 408 -6.94 25.43 -22.61
CA VAL A 408 -8.22 24.94 -23.10
C VAL A 408 -9.23 26.07 -23.00
N GLY A 409 -9.96 26.32 -24.08
CA GLY A 409 -10.94 27.39 -24.08
C GLY A 409 -11.87 27.33 -25.28
N GLY A 410 -12.94 28.11 -25.22
CA GLY A 410 -13.98 28.06 -26.23
C GLY A 410 -15.14 28.97 -25.90
N ASP A 411 -16.23 28.84 -26.66
CA ASP A 411 -17.49 29.51 -26.37
C ASP A 411 -18.67 28.74 -26.99
N PHE A 412 -19.88 29.19 -26.70
CA PHE A 412 -21.13 28.64 -27.20
C PHE A 412 -21.69 29.49 -28.34
N VAL A 413 -22.28 28.84 -29.34
CA VAL A 413 -23.04 29.52 -30.38
C VAL A 413 -24.25 30.22 -29.75
N PRO A 414 -24.51 31.51 -30.06
CA PRO A 414 -25.65 32.21 -29.50
C PRO A 414 -26.99 31.56 -29.85
N GLY A 415 -27.72 31.13 -28.82
CA GLY A 415 -29.06 30.54 -28.95
C GLY A 415 -29.12 29.16 -28.33
N LYS A 416 -30.35 28.67 -28.10
CA LYS A 416 -30.59 27.28 -27.69
C LYS A 416 -31.19 26.53 -28.85
N ILE A 417 -30.80 25.26 -28.98
CA ILE A 417 -31.37 24.33 -29.94
C ILE A 417 -32.01 23.15 -29.20
N SER A 418 -32.59 22.22 -29.95
CA SER A 418 -33.06 20.94 -29.43
C SER A 418 -33.06 19.97 -30.59
N VAL A 419 -31.94 19.29 -30.77
CA VAL A 419 -31.75 18.30 -31.83
C VAL A 419 -31.27 17.02 -31.19
N GLU A 420 -32.03 15.95 -31.35
CA GLU A 420 -31.63 14.62 -30.88
C GLU A 420 -30.71 13.97 -31.90
N THR A 421 -29.70 13.23 -31.42
CA THR A 421 -28.88 12.36 -32.26
C THR A 421 -29.78 11.35 -33.00
N PRO A 422 -29.60 11.18 -34.32
CA PRO A 422 -30.59 10.46 -35.14
C PRO A 422 -30.61 8.95 -34.94
N TYR A 423 -29.52 8.37 -34.43
CA TYR A 423 -29.33 6.92 -34.28
C TYR A 423 -29.07 6.56 -32.83
N ASP A 424 -29.55 5.39 -32.40
CA ASP A 424 -29.21 4.82 -31.11
C ASP A 424 -27.76 4.31 -31.14
N LEU A 425 -27.05 4.44 -30.01
CA LEU A 425 -25.68 3.96 -29.85
C LEU A 425 -25.56 2.45 -30.10
N SER A 426 -26.63 1.67 -29.97
CA SER A 426 -26.65 0.24 -30.33
C SER A 426 -26.61 -0.03 -31.84
N ASP A 427 -26.95 0.95 -32.66
CA ASP A 427 -26.94 0.85 -34.12
C ASP A 427 -25.59 1.31 -34.72
N LEU A 428 -24.74 1.89 -33.88
CA LEU A 428 -23.41 2.36 -34.27
C LEU A 428 -22.39 1.25 -34.05
N VAL A 429 -21.48 1.13 -35.01
CA VAL A 429 -20.31 0.25 -34.95
C VAL A 429 -19.07 1.09 -35.17
N CYS A 430 -17.90 0.52 -34.90
CA CYS A 430 -16.67 1.12 -35.37
C CYS A 430 -16.69 1.23 -36.91
N ILE A 431 -16.30 2.37 -37.47
CA ILE A 431 -16.20 2.58 -38.93
C ILE A 431 -14.82 3.07 -39.36
N GLU A 432 -13.96 3.41 -38.41
CA GLU A 432 -12.56 3.73 -38.61
C GLU A 432 -11.79 3.25 -37.40
N GLY A 433 -10.63 2.64 -37.61
CA GLY A 433 -9.81 2.12 -36.54
C GLY A 433 -8.38 1.87 -37.00
N SER A 434 -7.55 1.52 -36.05
CA SER A 434 -6.14 1.22 -36.27
C SER A 434 -5.72 0.07 -35.35
N GLY A 435 -4.44 -0.29 -35.39
CA GLY A 435 -3.88 -1.39 -34.63
C GLY A 435 -2.41 -1.10 -34.31
N ALA A 436 -1.81 -1.95 -33.48
CA ALA A 436 -0.39 -1.88 -33.14
C ALA A 436 0.48 -2.00 -34.40
N THR A 437 1.79 -1.77 -34.26
CA THR A 437 2.73 -1.93 -35.37
C THR A 437 2.57 -3.32 -36.01
N GLY A 438 2.30 -3.35 -37.32
CA GLY A 438 1.99 -4.58 -38.10
C GLY A 438 0.49 -4.89 -38.25
N PHE A 439 -0.36 -4.42 -37.34
CA PHE A 439 -1.81 -4.67 -37.36
C PHE A 439 -2.61 -3.54 -38.04
N ALA A 440 -2.10 -2.30 -38.01
CA ALA A 440 -2.79 -1.09 -38.44
C ALA A 440 -3.49 -1.20 -39.80
N THR A 441 -2.83 -1.78 -40.81
CA THR A 441 -3.41 -1.92 -42.16
C THR A 441 -4.63 -2.85 -42.19
N ILE A 442 -4.55 -4.00 -41.49
CA ILE A 442 -5.67 -4.93 -41.45
C ILE A 442 -6.79 -4.35 -40.59
N CYS A 443 -6.45 -3.76 -39.43
CA CYS A 443 -7.40 -3.10 -38.54
C CYS A 443 -8.17 -1.97 -39.24
N SER A 444 -7.48 -1.09 -39.96
CA SER A 444 -8.11 -0.02 -40.73
C SER A 444 -9.16 -0.55 -41.71
N LEU A 445 -8.88 -1.66 -42.39
CA LEU A 445 -9.83 -2.31 -43.27
C LEU A 445 -11.00 -2.94 -42.50
N VAL A 446 -10.73 -3.75 -41.48
CA VAL A 446 -11.79 -4.53 -40.84
C VAL A 446 -12.73 -3.68 -39.98
N CYS A 447 -12.17 -2.67 -39.30
CA CYS A 447 -12.93 -1.70 -38.52
C CYS A 447 -13.82 -0.86 -39.44
N GLU A 448 -13.45 -0.62 -40.71
CA GLU A 448 -14.32 0.05 -41.69
C GLU A 448 -15.69 -0.63 -41.87
N TYR A 449 -15.72 -1.95 -41.68
CA TYR A 449 -16.92 -2.77 -41.81
C TYR A 449 -17.49 -3.21 -40.44
N GLY A 450 -17.16 -2.52 -39.34
CA GLY A 450 -17.70 -2.84 -38.02
C GLY A 450 -17.10 -4.07 -37.35
N TYR A 451 -16.11 -4.74 -37.96
CA TYR A 451 -15.35 -5.79 -37.28
C TYR A 451 -14.04 -5.22 -36.73
N CYS A 452 -14.10 -4.70 -35.51
CA CYS A 452 -12.95 -4.08 -34.84
C CYS A 452 -12.68 -4.78 -33.50
N PRO A 453 -11.94 -5.91 -33.49
CA PRO A 453 -11.71 -6.67 -32.26
C PRO A 453 -10.76 -5.92 -31.32
N ILE A 454 -11.25 -5.52 -30.15
CA ILE A 454 -10.52 -4.68 -29.17
C ILE A 454 -9.14 -5.24 -28.75
N GLY A 455 -8.99 -6.57 -28.73
CA GLY A 455 -7.71 -7.23 -28.41
C GLY A 455 -6.66 -7.20 -29.53
N ALA A 456 -6.95 -6.60 -30.70
CA ALA A 456 -6.02 -6.47 -31.81
C ALA A 456 -6.10 -5.13 -32.55
N CYS A 457 -7.25 -4.46 -32.47
CA CYS A 457 -7.55 -3.18 -33.10
C CYS A 457 -8.23 -2.24 -32.10
N TYR A 458 -8.08 -0.94 -32.29
CA TYR A 458 -8.78 0.09 -31.52
C TYR A 458 -9.57 1.00 -32.47
N CYS A 459 -10.65 1.60 -31.95
CA CYS A 459 -11.61 2.35 -32.75
C CYS A 459 -11.36 3.85 -32.66
N THR A 460 -11.45 4.54 -33.79
CA THR A 460 -11.20 5.99 -33.89
C THR A 460 -12.44 6.77 -34.35
N ALA A 461 -13.47 6.10 -34.87
CA ALA A 461 -14.76 6.72 -35.17
C ALA A 461 -15.91 5.72 -35.15
N LEU A 462 -17.07 6.16 -34.66
CA LEU A 462 -18.34 5.42 -34.66
C LEU A 462 -19.26 5.87 -35.80
N GLY A 463 -19.98 4.92 -36.40
CA GLY A 463 -20.91 5.20 -37.48
C GLY A 463 -21.83 4.04 -37.81
N LEU A 464 -22.64 4.20 -38.85
CA LEU A 464 -23.55 3.16 -39.29
C LEU A 464 -22.80 2.01 -39.95
N GLN A 465 -23.25 0.78 -39.68
CA GLN A 465 -22.73 -0.44 -40.29
C GLN A 465 -22.76 -0.35 -41.82
N LYS A 466 -21.58 -0.43 -42.44
CA LYS A 466 -21.46 -0.57 -43.89
C LYS A 466 -21.92 -1.96 -44.33
N GLU A 467 -22.42 -2.06 -45.56
CA GLU A 467 -22.69 -3.36 -46.16
C GLU A 467 -21.39 -4.18 -46.26
N TYR A 468 -21.43 -5.41 -45.77
CA TYR A 468 -20.28 -6.31 -45.90
C TYR A 468 -19.99 -6.63 -47.37
N PRO A 469 -18.72 -6.86 -47.73
CA PRO A 469 -18.37 -7.39 -49.04
C PRO A 469 -18.99 -8.77 -49.27
N VAL A 470 -18.86 -9.28 -50.50
CA VAL A 470 -19.36 -10.61 -50.84
C VAL A 470 -18.63 -11.66 -50.01
N PHE A 471 -19.39 -12.41 -49.21
CA PHE A 471 -18.86 -13.54 -48.45
C PHE A 471 -18.42 -14.66 -49.41
N THR A 472 -17.12 -14.94 -49.45
CA THR A 472 -16.54 -16.04 -50.25
C THR A 472 -16.46 -17.34 -49.45
N GLY A 473 -16.37 -17.23 -48.12
CA GLY A 473 -16.23 -18.38 -47.22
C GLY A 473 -14.82 -18.99 -47.20
N ASP A 474 -13.83 -18.33 -47.81
CA ASP A 474 -12.44 -18.78 -47.79
C ASP A 474 -11.89 -18.74 -46.35
N LEU A 475 -11.04 -19.72 -46.01
CA LEU A 475 -10.41 -19.79 -44.69
C LEU A 475 -9.04 -19.12 -44.73
N GLY A 476 -8.85 -18.14 -43.85
CA GLY A 476 -7.56 -17.52 -43.55
C GLY A 476 -7.05 -17.93 -42.16
N PHE A 477 -5.75 -18.13 -42.04
CA PHE A 477 -5.03 -18.48 -40.82
C PHE A 477 -3.82 -17.57 -40.67
N ALA A 478 -3.40 -17.27 -39.43
CA ALA A 478 -2.13 -16.60 -39.23
C ALA A 478 -0.94 -17.43 -39.74
N THR A 479 0.11 -16.73 -40.17
CA THR A 479 1.35 -17.35 -40.70
C THR A 479 2.36 -17.67 -39.60
N SER A 480 2.45 -16.83 -38.57
CA SER A 480 3.42 -16.97 -37.47
C SER A 480 2.91 -16.51 -36.11
N ASP A 481 2.08 -15.46 -36.07
CA ASP A 481 1.58 -14.83 -34.84
C ASP A 481 0.07 -15.09 -34.67
N PRO A 482 -0.37 -15.82 -33.63
CA PRO A 482 -1.78 -16.17 -33.44
C PRO A 482 -2.69 -14.95 -33.22
N ASN A 483 -2.15 -13.78 -32.87
CA ASN A 483 -2.93 -12.56 -32.71
C ASN A 483 -3.63 -12.11 -34.01
N TYR A 484 -3.15 -12.58 -35.18
CA TYR A 484 -3.80 -12.35 -36.46
C TYR A 484 -4.95 -13.32 -36.77
N ASP A 485 -5.19 -14.37 -35.98
CA ASP A 485 -6.13 -15.44 -36.36
C ASP A 485 -7.56 -14.94 -36.62
N GLY A 486 -8.08 -14.07 -35.76
CA GLY A 486 -9.39 -13.45 -35.94
C GLY A 486 -9.46 -12.58 -37.21
N LEU A 487 -8.43 -11.77 -37.42
CA LEU A 487 -8.31 -10.86 -38.55
C LEU A 487 -8.14 -11.61 -39.88
N CYS A 488 -7.26 -12.61 -39.94
CA CYS A 488 -7.05 -13.45 -41.11
C CYS A 488 -8.32 -14.23 -41.47
N LYS A 489 -9.01 -14.78 -40.47
CA LYS A 489 -10.28 -15.47 -40.69
C LYS A 489 -11.32 -14.54 -41.32
N TRP A 490 -11.49 -13.34 -40.77
CA TRP A 490 -12.47 -12.38 -41.28
C TRP A 490 -12.12 -11.89 -42.68
N THR A 491 -10.88 -11.44 -42.90
CA THR A 491 -10.44 -10.85 -44.17
C THR A 491 -10.59 -11.82 -45.35
N TYR A 492 -10.16 -13.07 -45.19
CA TYR A 492 -10.25 -14.07 -46.26
C TYR A 492 -11.70 -14.46 -46.55
N GLN A 493 -12.57 -14.55 -45.54
CA GLN A 493 -14.00 -14.83 -45.72
C GLN A 493 -14.72 -13.79 -46.59
N PHE A 494 -14.17 -12.57 -46.69
CA PHE A 494 -14.67 -11.48 -47.51
C PHE A 494 -13.79 -11.15 -48.72
N GLY A 495 -12.86 -12.05 -49.08
CA GLY A 495 -12.04 -11.94 -50.30
C GLY A 495 -10.86 -10.96 -50.21
N PHE A 496 -10.51 -10.48 -49.02
CA PHE A 496 -9.30 -9.68 -48.80
C PHE A 496 -8.12 -10.57 -48.45
N THR A 497 -6.96 -10.27 -49.00
CA THR A 497 -5.74 -11.08 -48.82
C THR A 497 -4.59 -10.26 -48.27
N PHE A 498 -3.98 -10.76 -47.20
CA PHE A 498 -2.80 -10.19 -46.55
C PHE A 498 -1.70 -11.25 -46.44
N PRO A 499 -0.98 -11.56 -47.54
CA PRO A 499 -0.06 -12.69 -47.60
C PRO A 499 1.13 -12.59 -46.62
N ASP A 500 1.46 -11.37 -46.17
CA ASP A 500 2.55 -11.14 -45.21
C ASP A 500 2.20 -11.64 -43.79
N HIS A 501 0.91 -11.74 -43.45
CA HIS A 501 0.45 -12.13 -42.11
C HIS A 501 -0.48 -13.33 -42.12
N CYS A 502 -1.17 -13.59 -43.23
CA CYS A 502 -2.23 -14.57 -43.36
C CYS A 502 -1.98 -15.56 -44.51
N SER A 503 -2.40 -16.81 -44.31
CA SER A 503 -2.30 -17.91 -45.27
C SER A 503 -3.63 -18.67 -45.39
N THR A 504 -3.86 -19.33 -46.52
CA THR A 504 -4.99 -20.27 -46.70
C THR A 504 -4.76 -21.64 -46.06
N THR A 505 -3.53 -21.90 -45.59
CA THR A 505 -3.14 -23.16 -44.95
C THR A 505 -2.72 -22.89 -43.52
N LYS A 506 -3.33 -23.58 -42.57
CA LYS A 506 -2.98 -23.50 -41.15
C LYS A 506 -1.48 -23.78 -40.94
N GLN A 507 -0.80 -22.88 -40.24
CA GLN A 507 0.60 -23.01 -39.83
C GLN A 507 0.67 -23.19 -38.31
N ASP A 508 1.84 -23.61 -37.83
CA ASP A 508 2.17 -23.51 -36.40
C ASP A 508 2.51 -22.05 -36.09
N THR A 509 1.93 -21.53 -35.01
CA THR A 509 2.10 -20.13 -34.58
C THR A 509 2.71 -20.07 -33.18
N THR A 510 3.38 -18.97 -32.88
CA THR A 510 3.99 -18.71 -31.57
C THR A 510 3.55 -17.33 -31.11
N VAL A 511 3.05 -17.23 -29.88
CA VAL A 511 2.70 -15.93 -29.27
C VAL A 511 3.98 -15.10 -29.14
N PRO A 512 4.03 -13.88 -29.69
CA PRO A 512 5.19 -13.00 -29.54
C PRO A 512 5.44 -12.64 -28.06
N ASN A 513 6.72 -12.50 -27.70
CA ASN A 513 7.15 -11.98 -26.40
C ASN A 513 8.22 -10.89 -26.62
N PRO A 514 7.98 -9.63 -26.23
CA PRO A 514 6.74 -9.11 -25.63
C PRO A 514 5.54 -9.20 -26.56
N SER A 515 4.34 -9.19 -25.99
CA SER A 515 3.10 -9.04 -26.74
C SER A 515 3.16 -7.73 -27.57
N PRO A 516 2.68 -7.71 -28.83
CA PRO A 516 2.64 -6.50 -29.63
C PRO A 516 1.66 -5.44 -29.08
N PHE A 517 0.84 -5.80 -28.11
CA PHE A 517 -0.18 -4.96 -27.49
C PHE A 517 0.22 -4.43 -26.11
N LEU A 518 1.44 -4.73 -25.65
CA LEU A 518 1.99 -4.18 -24.42
C LEU A 518 3.04 -3.11 -24.74
N PRO A 519 3.09 -2.02 -23.96
CA PRO A 519 4.25 -1.12 -23.98
C PRO A 519 5.52 -1.93 -23.73
N LYS A 520 6.60 -1.54 -24.41
CA LYS A 520 7.92 -2.13 -24.16
C LYS A 520 8.61 -1.41 -23.01
N SER A 521 9.46 -2.15 -22.32
CA SER A 521 10.39 -1.61 -21.32
C SER A 521 11.82 -1.64 -21.87
N CYS A 522 12.69 -0.85 -21.27
CA CYS A 522 14.11 -0.97 -21.56
C CYS A 522 14.63 -2.34 -21.10
N THR A 523 15.48 -2.96 -21.90
CA THR A 523 16.11 -4.28 -21.62
C THR A 523 17.62 -4.26 -21.75
N GLY A 524 18.18 -3.07 -21.97
CA GLY A 524 19.61 -2.81 -21.96
C GLY A 524 19.85 -1.35 -22.21
N GLY A 525 20.82 -0.78 -21.52
CA GLY A 525 21.18 0.63 -21.64
C GLY A 525 22.67 0.85 -21.54
N GLU A 526 23.08 2.03 -21.94
CA GLU A 526 24.44 2.51 -21.75
C GLU A 526 24.41 3.93 -21.17
N TRP A 527 25.54 4.37 -20.66
CA TRP A 527 25.67 5.71 -20.10
C TRP A 527 25.59 6.79 -21.20
N ALA A 528 24.72 7.79 -21.05
CA ALA A 528 24.45 8.79 -22.08
C ALA A 528 25.42 9.99 -22.05
N VAL A 529 26.13 10.20 -20.94
CA VAL A 529 26.97 11.39 -20.67
C VAL A 529 28.46 11.03 -20.54
N ALA A 530 29.35 11.99 -20.27
CA ALA A 530 30.81 11.76 -20.22
C ALA A 530 31.39 11.94 -18.79
N LEU A 531 30.68 11.46 -17.77
CA LEU A 531 31.24 11.30 -16.41
C LEU A 531 31.71 9.85 -16.26
N ASP A 532 32.93 9.63 -15.78
CA ASP A 532 33.48 8.27 -15.60
C ASP A 532 32.70 7.54 -14.47
N GLY A 533 32.21 6.31 -14.72
CA GLY A 533 31.79 5.38 -13.66
C GLY A 533 30.33 4.91 -13.61
N LEU A 534 29.41 5.44 -14.43
CA LEU A 534 27.98 5.07 -14.43
C LEU A 534 27.56 4.02 -15.48
N GLU A 535 28.51 3.56 -16.29
CA GLU A 535 28.30 2.62 -17.39
C GLU A 535 27.66 1.30 -16.92
N GLU A 536 28.21 0.71 -15.86
CA GLU A 536 27.71 -0.56 -15.31
C GLU A 536 26.36 -0.40 -14.61
N LEU A 537 26.14 0.74 -13.94
CA LEU A 537 24.86 1.02 -13.27
C LEU A 537 23.74 1.20 -14.29
N CYS A 538 23.94 2.03 -15.31
CA CYS A 538 22.97 2.18 -16.40
C CYS A 538 22.74 0.86 -17.15
N ALA A 539 23.79 0.08 -17.42
CA ALA A 539 23.62 -1.22 -18.07
C ALA A 539 22.75 -2.17 -17.22
N PHE A 540 22.95 -2.17 -15.90
CA PHE A 540 22.18 -2.99 -14.98
C PHE A 540 20.72 -2.51 -14.85
N THR A 541 20.48 -1.27 -14.44
CA THR A 541 19.11 -0.78 -14.19
C THR A 541 18.26 -0.77 -15.46
N CYS A 542 18.83 -0.34 -16.60
CA CYS A 542 18.13 -0.36 -17.87
C CYS A 542 17.84 -1.77 -18.37
N SER A 543 18.61 -2.79 -17.96
CA SER A 543 18.27 -4.19 -18.25
C SER A 543 17.03 -4.70 -17.51
N LEU A 544 16.65 -4.00 -16.44
CA LEU A 544 15.51 -4.29 -15.58
C LEU A 544 14.33 -3.33 -15.82
N GLY A 545 14.40 -2.49 -16.86
CA GLY A 545 13.34 -1.55 -17.22
C GLY A 545 13.46 -0.16 -16.60
N TYR A 546 14.28 0.04 -15.57
CA TYR A 546 14.48 1.37 -14.97
C TYR A 546 15.64 2.11 -15.65
N CYS A 547 15.30 2.99 -16.59
CA CYS A 547 16.28 3.65 -17.47
C CYS A 547 15.99 5.16 -17.63
N PRO A 548 16.40 6.01 -16.67
CA PRO A 548 16.17 7.45 -16.75
C PRO A 548 16.93 8.09 -17.92
N THR A 549 16.22 8.74 -18.85
CA THR A 549 16.80 9.16 -20.14
C THR A 549 17.83 10.30 -20.04
N HIS A 550 17.80 11.06 -18.94
CA HIS A 550 18.76 12.15 -18.70
C HIS A 550 20.15 11.64 -18.27
N LEU A 551 20.25 10.38 -17.84
CA LEU A 551 21.50 9.72 -17.43
C LEU A 551 21.87 8.54 -18.32
N CYS A 552 20.89 7.69 -18.61
CA CYS A 552 21.08 6.44 -19.33
C CYS A 552 20.40 6.50 -20.69
N LEU A 553 21.06 5.96 -21.70
CA LEU A 553 20.50 5.74 -23.04
C LEU A 553 19.97 4.30 -23.12
N CYS A 554 18.68 4.13 -23.37
CA CYS A 554 18.13 2.82 -23.67
C CYS A 554 18.65 2.33 -25.05
N THR A 555 19.35 1.20 -25.07
CA THR A 555 19.96 0.64 -26.29
C THR A 555 19.16 -0.53 -26.85
N SER A 556 18.26 -1.12 -26.05
CA SER A 556 17.38 -2.21 -26.49
C SER A 556 16.09 -2.25 -25.68
N GLU A 557 14.98 -2.60 -26.34
CA GLU A 557 13.64 -2.66 -25.74
C GLU A 557 13.05 -4.07 -25.86
N GLY A 558 12.23 -4.47 -24.88
CA GLY A 558 11.60 -5.78 -24.85
C GLY A 558 10.53 -5.90 -23.77
N ALA A 559 10.26 -7.14 -23.38
CA ALA A 559 9.38 -7.42 -22.25
C ALA A 559 10.06 -7.00 -20.95
N LEU A 560 9.29 -6.46 -20.01
CA LEU A 560 9.78 -6.16 -18.67
C LEU A 560 10.34 -7.42 -18.01
N VAL A 561 11.54 -7.31 -17.45
CA VAL A 561 12.19 -8.38 -16.70
C VAL A 561 11.74 -8.28 -15.24
N LEU A 562 11.08 -9.32 -14.73
CA LEU A 562 10.69 -9.38 -13.33
C LEU A 562 11.94 -9.57 -12.45
N LEU A 563 11.98 -8.88 -11.31
CA LEU A 563 13.14 -8.81 -10.41
C LEU A 563 13.46 -10.11 -9.66
N ASP A 564 12.62 -11.14 -9.78
CA ASP A 564 12.77 -12.39 -9.04
C ASP A 564 14.02 -13.19 -9.45
N GLY A 565 14.96 -13.35 -8.51
CA GLY A 565 16.12 -14.23 -8.65
C GLY A 565 17.26 -13.66 -9.49
N ILE A 566 17.34 -12.33 -9.65
CA ILE A 566 18.44 -11.66 -10.33
C ILE A 566 19.63 -11.52 -9.39
N GLU A 567 20.80 -12.05 -9.79
CA GLU A 567 22.05 -11.87 -9.05
C GLU A 567 22.63 -10.47 -9.36
N ALA A 568 22.86 -9.68 -8.30
CA ALA A 568 23.51 -8.38 -8.43
C ALA A 568 24.97 -8.54 -8.89
N PRO A 569 25.49 -7.67 -9.77
CA PRO A 569 26.89 -7.68 -10.17
C PRO A 569 27.84 -7.44 -8.98
N ASP A 570 29.09 -7.88 -9.11
CA ASP A 570 30.15 -7.60 -8.13
C ASP A 570 30.40 -6.07 -8.03
N ILE A 571 30.53 -5.56 -6.79
CA ILE A 571 30.50 -4.13 -6.45
C ILE A 571 31.59 -3.32 -7.17
N VAL A 572 31.18 -2.40 -8.04
CA VAL A 572 31.97 -1.22 -8.42
C VAL A 572 31.40 -0.01 -7.68
N THR A 573 32.17 0.54 -6.75
CA THR A 573 31.74 1.72 -5.98
C THR A 573 31.75 2.97 -6.85
N PHE A 574 30.58 3.58 -7.01
CA PHE A 574 30.36 4.86 -7.68
C PHE A 574 30.13 5.96 -6.64
N VAL A 575 30.54 7.20 -6.91
CA VAL A 575 30.20 8.37 -6.08
C VAL A 575 29.21 9.21 -6.87
N GLY A 576 27.94 9.11 -6.52
CA GLY A 576 26.89 9.93 -7.13
C GLY A 576 27.03 11.37 -6.70
N ASP A 577 26.76 12.29 -7.63
CA ASP A 577 26.55 13.68 -7.29
C ASP A 577 25.22 13.79 -6.51
N PRO A 578 25.23 14.11 -5.21
CA PRO A 578 24.00 14.21 -4.43
C PRO A 578 23.12 15.38 -4.89
N ASP A 579 23.67 16.34 -5.64
CA ASP A 579 22.92 17.44 -6.24
C ASP A 579 22.27 17.05 -7.58
N ASP A 580 22.60 15.87 -8.14
CA ASP A 580 21.99 15.30 -9.34
C ASP A 580 20.91 14.29 -8.96
N ARG A 581 19.65 14.75 -9.02
CA ARG A 581 18.47 13.96 -8.65
C ARG A 581 18.38 12.64 -9.42
N ASP A 582 18.64 12.65 -10.72
CA ASP A 582 18.52 11.43 -11.51
C ASP A 582 19.56 10.39 -11.05
N GLN A 583 20.75 10.84 -10.59
CA GLN A 583 21.80 9.94 -10.10
C GLN A 583 21.40 9.35 -8.75
N SER A 584 20.86 10.19 -7.87
CA SER A 584 20.32 9.75 -6.57
C SER A 584 19.18 8.74 -6.75
N ASP A 585 18.21 9.02 -7.62
CA ASP A 585 17.05 8.17 -7.88
C ASP A 585 17.49 6.83 -8.50
N LEU A 586 18.44 6.85 -9.44
CA LEU A 586 19.04 5.65 -10.04
C LEU A 586 19.76 4.77 -9.01
N CYS A 587 20.53 5.40 -8.12
CA CYS A 587 21.24 4.72 -7.03
C CYS A 587 20.28 4.12 -6.00
N ALA A 588 19.28 4.89 -5.57
CA ALA A 588 18.27 4.48 -4.61
C ALA A 588 17.45 3.31 -5.16
N TRP A 589 16.99 3.42 -6.41
CA TRP A 589 16.26 2.35 -7.08
C TRP A 589 17.10 1.06 -7.15
N ALA A 590 18.36 1.15 -7.60
CA ALA A 590 19.23 -0.01 -7.69
C ALA A 590 19.44 -0.69 -6.31
N CYS A 591 19.60 0.10 -5.26
CA CYS A 591 19.85 -0.40 -3.91
C CYS A 591 18.59 -0.98 -3.26
N ASP A 592 17.51 -0.19 -3.22
CA ASP A 592 16.28 -0.53 -2.49
C ASP A 592 15.43 -1.55 -3.23
N THR A 593 15.40 -1.48 -4.56
CA THR A 593 14.53 -2.32 -5.40
C THR A 593 15.27 -3.55 -5.94
N ALA A 594 16.51 -3.39 -6.39
CA ALA A 594 17.28 -4.47 -7.02
C ALA A 594 18.38 -5.08 -6.12
N GLY A 595 18.55 -4.57 -4.89
CA GLY A 595 19.55 -5.07 -3.93
C GLY A 595 21.01 -4.80 -4.34
N TYR A 596 21.24 -3.96 -5.35
CA TYR A 596 22.55 -3.57 -5.84
C TYR A 596 22.86 -2.14 -5.37
N CYS A 597 23.71 -1.99 -4.36
CA CYS A 597 24.04 -0.69 -3.73
C CYS A 597 25.46 -0.19 -4.08
N PRO A 598 25.75 0.24 -5.33
CA PRO A 598 27.08 0.65 -5.73
C PRO A 598 27.45 2.07 -5.30
N CYS A 599 26.52 2.91 -4.84
CA CYS A 599 26.76 4.34 -4.65
C CYS A 599 27.25 4.71 -3.24
N GLN A 600 28.28 5.56 -3.14
CA GLN A 600 28.69 6.30 -1.95
C GLN A 600 28.31 7.79 -2.10
N VAL A 601 27.74 8.39 -1.06
CA VAL A 601 27.37 9.82 -1.03
C VAL A 601 28.65 10.67 -0.88
N GLY A 602 28.86 11.63 -1.79
CA GLY A 602 30.14 12.35 -1.98
C GLY A 602 30.72 13.15 -0.79
N ASP A 603 32.05 13.25 -0.79
CA ASP A 603 32.94 13.89 0.21
C ASP A 603 33.03 15.44 0.11
N ASP A 604 31.95 16.19 0.34
CA ASP A 604 32.04 17.68 0.39
C ASP A 604 31.51 18.36 1.67
N LEU A 605 31.42 17.60 2.77
CA LEU A 605 31.17 18.16 4.10
C LEU A 605 32.41 18.03 5.00
N PRO A 606 32.66 19.00 5.89
CA PRO A 606 33.86 19.00 6.73
C PRO A 606 33.96 17.70 7.56
N PRO A 607 35.18 17.19 7.83
CA PRO A 607 35.35 15.99 8.65
C PRO A 607 34.64 16.16 9.99
N CYS A 608 34.00 15.09 10.46
CA CYS A 608 33.20 15.10 11.68
C CYS A 608 33.91 15.77 12.84
N ASP A 609 33.23 16.69 13.53
CA ASP A 609 33.74 17.29 14.76
C ASP A 609 33.56 16.31 15.92
N PHE A 610 34.56 15.47 16.12
CA PHE A 610 34.57 14.48 17.20
C PHE A 610 34.65 15.08 18.61
N SER A 611 34.78 16.41 18.74
CA SER A 611 34.67 17.11 20.03
C SER A 611 33.23 17.38 20.45
N LEU A 612 32.26 17.23 19.53
CA LEU A 612 30.84 17.34 19.81
C LEU A 612 30.29 16.07 20.48
N SER A 613 29.40 16.28 21.44
CA SER A 613 28.65 15.22 22.13
C SER A 613 27.23 15.70 22.40
N PHE A 614 26.25 14.84 22.15
CA PHE A 614 24.84 15.11 22.42
C PHE A 614 24.41 14.43 23.72
N THR A 615 23.46 15.04 24.43
CA THR A 615 23.01 14.55 25.73
C THR A 615 22.08 13.35 25.63
N ASP A 616 21.32 13.27 24.55
CA ASP A 616 20.28 12.28 24.27
C ASP A 616 20.02 12.23 22.75
N MET A 617 19.13 11.31 22.34
CA MET A 617 18.79 11.12 20.92
C MET A 617 17.95 12.28 20.36
N ASP A 618 17.10 12.91 21.18
CA ASP A 618 16.30 14.07 20.77
C ASP A 618 17.20 15.27 20.41
N ALA A 619 18.20 15.58 21.24
CA ALA A 619 19.15 16.65 20.99
C ALA A 619 20.00 16.42 19.74
N LEU A 620 20.24 15.15 19.37
CA LEU A 620 20.91 14.79 18.12
C LEU A 620 19.94 14.91 16.93
N ALA A 621 18.69 14.45 17.06
CA ALA A 621 17.66 14.59 16.03
C ALA A 621 17.39 16.06 15.69
N ASP A 622 17.36 16.96 16.67
CA ASP A 622 17.16 18.40 16.43
C ASP A 622 18.36 19.11 15.76
N ALA A 623 19.49 18.41 15.62
CA ALA A 623 20.72 18.93 15.03
C ALA A 623 21.26 18.07 13.87
N SER A 624 20.52 17.02 13.48
CA SER A 624 20.90 16.04 12.46
C SER A 624 21.17 16.72 11.10
N ASP A 625 20.34 17.71 10.76
CA ASP A 625 20.39 18.54 9.55
C ASP A 625 21.71 19.31 9.33
N LYS A 626 22.55 19.42 10.37
CA LYS A 626 23.80 20.19 10.34
C LYS A 626 25.04 19.37 10.03
N TYR A 627 24.94 18.04 9.94
CA TYR A 627 26.10 17.16 9.80
C TYR A 627 25.87 16.08 8.72
N THR A 628 26.96 15.49 8.21
CA THR A 628 26.84 14.38 7.27
C THR A 628 26.13 13.19 7.91
N PRO A 629 25.52 12.32 7.09
CA PRO A 629 25.00 11.04 7.53
C PRO A 629 26.04 10.23 8.31
N TYR A 630 27.27 10.18 7.80
CA TYR A 630 28.39 9.49 8.44
C TYR A 630 28.74 10.06 9.82
N CYS A 631 28.72 11.38 9.99
CA CYS A 631 28.95 12.02 11.27
C CYS A 631 27.80 11.79 12.25
N ASN A 632 26.56 11.87 11.78
CA ASN A 632 25.38 11.56 12.57
C ASN A 632 25.41 10.11 13.07
N TYR A 633 25.92 9.17 12.26
CA TYR A 633 26.15 7.80 12.70
C TYR A 633 27.15 7.69 13.85
N ILE A 634 28.28 8.41 13.76
CA ILE A 634 29.31 8.43 14.81
C ILE A 634 28.81 9.13 16.09
N TYR A 635 27.97 10.17 15.96
CA TYR A 635 27.36 10.86 17.09
C TYR A 635 26.29 9.98 17.76
N LEU A 636 25.45 9.30 16.98
CA LEU A 636 24.43 8.40 17.50
C LEU A 636 25.04 7.21 18.24
N LEU A 637 26.11 6.61 17.71
CA LEU A 637 26.87 5.58 18.44
C LEU A 637 27.43 6.10 19.78
N ASN A 638 27.81 7.38 19.86
CA ASN A 638 28.25 7.99 21.12
C ASN A 638 27.10 8.14 22.12
N VAL A 639 25.91 8.53 21.65
CA VAL A 639 24.70 8.62 22.48
C VAL A 639 24.30 7.24 23.00
N LEU A 640 24.24 6.22 22.13
CA LEU A 640 23.94 4.84 22.52
C LEU A 640 24.97 4.30 23.53
N TYR A 641 26.26 4.57 23.32
CA TYR A 641 27.32 4.24 24.28
C TYR A 641 27.11 4.89 25.64
N THR A 642 26.78 6.19 25.66
CA THR A 642 26.63 6.95 26.90
C THR A 642 25.40 6.47 27.68
N ASN A 643 24.28 6.24 27.00
CA ASN A 643 23.03 5.74 27.58
C ASN A 643 23.25 4.37 28.23
N VAL A 644 23.75 3.39 27.48
CA VAL A 644 23.93 2.03 28.02
C VAL A 644 24.98 1.97 29.12
N THR A 645 26.01 2.83 29.07
CA THR A 645 27.04 2.91 30.12
C THR A 645 26.47 3.47 31.42
N ALA A 646 25.60 4.50 31.35
CA ALA A 646 24.92 5.04 32.51
C ALA A 646 23.96 4.00 33.13
N GLU A 647 23.19 3.32 32.29
CA GLU A 647 22.23 2.28 32.68
C GLU A 647 22.90 1.06 33.34
N LEU A 648 24.08 0.64 32.85
CA LEU A 648 24.84 -0.46 33.45
C LEU A 648 25.27 -0.20 34.91
N ALA A 649 25.36 1.05 35.36
CA ALA A 649 25.59 1.35 36.77
C ALA A 649 24.35 0.99 37.61
N ASP A 650 23.16 1.36 37.15
CA ASP A 650 21.88 1.05 37.79
C ASP A 650 21.56 -0.44 37.75
N TYR A 651 21.99 -1.13 36.70
CA TYR A 651 21.93 -2.59 36.59
C TYR A 651 22.68 -3.33 37.72
N ASN A 652 23.91 -2.88 38.02
CA ASN A 652 24.72 -3.51 39.07
C ASN A 652 24.12 -3.27 40.46
N ASP A 653 23.55 -2.09 40.69
CA ASP A 653 22.75 -1.79 41.89
C ASP A 653 21.48 -2.66 41.96
N ALA A 654 20.85 -2.92 40.81
CA ALA A 654 19.70 -3.82 40.71
C ALA A 654 20.04 -5.26 41.09
N ASN A 655 21.14 -5.80 40.56
CA ASN A 655 21.61 -7.16 40.85
C ASN A 655 22.03 -7.34 42.34
N ALA A 656 22.56 -6.28 42.97
CA ALA A 656 23.01 -6.32 44.37
C ALA A 656 21.89 -6.04 45.41
N GLY A 657 20.87 -5.24 45.07
CA GLY A 657 19.91 -4.68 46.03
C GLY A 657 18.50 -5.27 46.04
N TYR A 658 18.16 -6.18 45.11
CA TYR A 658 16.76 -6.59 44.85
C TYR A 658 16.41 -8.02 45.29
N ASP A 659 17.27 -8.70 46.07
CA ASP A 659 17.06 -10.08 46.58
C ASP A 659 15.68 -10.30 47.23
N SER A 660 15.23 -9.33 48.02
CA SER A 660 13.94 -9.42 48.72
C SER A 660 12.74 -9.38 47.77
N LEU A 661 12.88 -8.74 46.60
CA LEU A 661 11.82 -8.59 45.59
C LEU A 661 11.70 -9.85 44.72
N PHE A 662 12.83 -10.48 44.38
CA PHE A 662 12.81 -11.80 43.74
C PHE A 662 12.23 -12.89 44.66
N GLY A 663 12.41 -12.77 45.97
CA GLY A 663 11.73 -13.64 46.95
C GLY A 663 10.20 -13.47 46.97
N TYR A 664 9.68 -12.27 46.69
CA TYR A 664 8.24 -12.03 46.55
C TYR A 664 7.66 -12.71 45.32
N TYR A 665 8.36 -12.63 44.19
CA TYR A 665 8.00 -13.34 42.96
C TYR A 665 7.91 -14.86 43.20
N GLN A 666 8.92 -15.46 43.83
CA GLN A 666 8.90 -16.89 44.14
C GLN A 666 7.76 -17.30 45.09
N THR A 667 7.34 -16.41 45.98
CA THR A 667 6.21 -16.66 46.90
C THR A 667 4.89 -16.63 46.13
N TYR A 668 4.71 -15.63 45.27
CA TYR A 668 3.51 -15.51 44.44
C TYR A 668 3.27 -16.73 43.54
N ILE A 669 4.30 -17.17 42.82
CA ILE A 669 4.20 -18.37 41.95
C ILE A 669 3.78 -19.60 42.76
N LYS A 670 4.27 -19.75 43.99
CA LYS A 670 3.88 -20.86 44.87
C LYS A 670 2.42 -20.78 45.31
N ASP A 671 1.91 -19.58 45.56
CA ASP A 671 0.54 -19.35 45.99
C ASP A 671 -0.48 -19.60 44.85
N GLU A 672 -0.07 -19.48 43.58
CA GLU A 672 -0.92 -19.73 42.40
C GLU A 672 -1.02 -21.22 42.00
N ILE A 673 -0.05 -22.07 42.35
CA ILE A 673 -0.04 -23.49 41.94
C ILE A 673 -1.34 -24.23 42.32
N PRO A 674 -1.88 -24.09 43.55
CA PRO A 674 -3.16 -24.71 43.90
C PRO A 674 -4.32 -24.23 43.02
N ILE A 675 -4.37 -22.93 42.71
CA ILE A 675 -5.42 -22.30 41.88
C ILE A 675 -5.37 -22.86 40.45
N MET A 676 -4.17 -23.00 39.90
CA MET A 676 -3.95 -23.57 38.57
C MET A 676 -4.32 -25.06 38.50
N LEU A 677 -3.99 -25.84 39.55
CA LEU A 677 -4.39 -27.25 39.64
C LEU A 677 -5.90 -27.42 39.76
N ASP A 678 -6.56 -26.56 40.53
CA ASP A 678 -8.02 -26.55 40.66
C ASP A 678 -8.69 -26.20 39.32
N SER A 679 -8.19 -25.18 38.61
CA SER A 679 -8.64 -24.84 37.25
C SER A 679 -8.46 -26.01 36.26
N PHE A 680 -7.29 -26.66 36.26
CA PHE A 680 -6.99 -27.79 35.38
C PHE A 680 -7.93 -28.98 35.62
N MET A 681 -8.22 -29.27 36.89
CA MET A 681 -9.12 -30.36 37.29
C MET A 681 -10.61 -29.95 37.28
N GLY A 682 -10.89 -28.66 37.08
CA GLY A 682 -12.24 -28.09 37.08
C GLY A 682 -12.86 -27.96 38.45
N TRP A 683 -12.08 -27.93 39.53
CA TRP A 683 -12.58 -27.77 40.88
C TRP A 683 -12.91 -26.31 41.18
N ASP A 684 -14.16 -26.05 41.56
CA ASP A 684 -14.59 -24.76 42.11
C ASP A 684 -14.86 -24.92 43.60
N GLU A 685 -13.97 -24.36 44.43
CA GLU A 685 -14.08 -24.40 45.90
C GLU A 685 -15.36 -23.72 46.41
N ILE A 686 -15.88 -22.71 45.69
CA ILE A 686 -17.04 -21.91 46.11
C ILE A 686 -18.33 -22.66 45.83
N SER A 687 -18.50 -23.21 44.62
CA SER A 687 -19.69 -24.00 44.30
C SER A 687 -19.60 -25.45 44.76
N GLY A 688 -18.41 -25.89 45.16
CA GLY A 688 -18.08 -27.26 45.52
C GLY A 688 -18.30 -28.22 44.35
N LYS A 689 -18.28 -27.76 43.09
CA LYS A 689 -18.57 -28.56 41.88
C LYS A 689 -17.31 -28.78 41.05
N VAL A 690 -17.30 -29.90 40.33
CA VAL A 690 -16.29 -30.18 39.30
C VAL A 690 -16.88 -29.86 37.93
N ASP A 691 -16.22 -29.00 37.17
CA ASP A 691 -16.49 -28.80 35.75
C ASP A 691 -16.05 -30.03 34.96
N ALA A 692 -17.04 -30.75 34.42
CA ALA A 692 -16.82 -31.96 33.64
C ALA A 692 -16.10 -31.73 32.30
N THR A 693 -16.00 -30.47 31.85
CA THR A 693 -15.28 -30.10 30.62
C THR A 693 -13.82 -29.78 30.87
N ALA A 694 -13.38 -29.71 32.13
CA ALA A 694 -12.01 -29.35 32.47
C ALA A 694 -10.99 -30.35 31.91
N PRO A 695 -9.85 -29.87 31.37
CA PRO A 695 -8.93 -30.67 30.57
C PRO A 695 -8.24 -31.79 31.36
N GLY A 696 -8.05 -31.63 32.66
CA GLY A 696 -7.41 -32.62 33.52
C GLY A 696 -8.23 -33.90 33.70
N ASN A 697 -9.56 -33.81 33.62
CA ASN A 697 -10.46 -34.94 33.87
C ASN A 697 -10.27 -36.11 32.89
N LYS A 698 -9.88 -35.83 31.63
CA LYS A 698 -9.66 -36.86 30.59
C LYS A 698 -8.51 -37.84 30.92
N TYR A 699 -7.66 -37.49 31.87
CA TYR A 699 -6.51 -38.31 32.27
C TYR A 699 -6.82 -39.30 33.40
N PHE A 700 -8.02 -39.24 33.98
CA PHE A 700 -8.40 -40.08 35.10
C PHE A 700 -9.66 -40.92 34.82
N GLU A 701 -9.67 -42.11 35.40
CA GLU A 701 -10.89 -42.89 35.65
C GLU A 701 -11.28 -42.79 37.13
N CYS A 702 -12.55 -42.52 37.38
CA CYS A 702 -13.07 -42.29 38.72
C CYS A 702 -13.87 -43.51 39.18
N THR A 703 -13.63 -43.96 40.41
CA THR A 703 -14.46 -44.97 41.08
C THR A 703 -15.13 -44.35 42.29
N TYR A 704 -16.45 -44.36 42.29
CA TYR A 704 -17.28 -43.84 43.38
C TYR A 704 -17.59 -44.93 44.41
N TYR A 705 -17.39 -44.63 45.69
CA TYR A 705 -17.73 -45.48 46.83
C TYR A 705 -18.76 -44.80 47.73
N ASP A 706 -19.97 -45.36 47.78
CA ASP A 706 -21.02 -44.90 48.70
C ASP A 706 -20.75 -45.48 50.10
N VAL A 707 -20.32 -44.61 51.02
CA VAL A 707 -19.98 -45.01 52.41
C VAL A 707 -21.23 -45.47 53.17
N SER A 708 -22.39 -44.88 52.86
CA SER A 708 -23.65 -45.20 53.52
C SER A 708 -24.17 -46.58 53.12
N LYS A 709 -24.01 -46.95 51.84
CA LYS A 709 -24.43 -48.26 51.30
C LYS A 709 -23.33 -49.32 51.31
N LYS A 710 -22.09 -48.96 51.64
CA LYS A 710 -20.89 -49.82 51.62
C LYS A 710 -20.73 -50.54 50.27
N LYS A 711 -20.90 -49.80 49.17
CA LYS A 711 -20.90 -50.38 47.82
C LYS A 711 -20.05 -49.54 46.88
N ASN A 712 -19.17 -50.22 46.14
CA ASN A 712 -18.45 -49.62 45.02
C ASN A 712 -19.39 -49.55 43.80
N HIS A 713 -19.39 -48.40 43.15
CA HIS A 713 -20.03 -48.20 41.85
C HIS A 713 -19.05 -48.51 40.70
N THR A 714 -19.56 -48.50 39.48
CA THR A 714 -18.76 -48.74 38.26
C THR A 714 -17.69 -47.66 38.08
N THR A 715 -16.49 -48.09 37.69
CA THR A 715 -15.42 -47.19 37.23
C THR A 715 -15.83 -46.57 35.89
N GLU A 716 -15.67 -45.26 35.78
CA GLU A 716 -16.04 -44.48 34.59
C GLU A 716 -15.07 -43.31 34.37
N SER A 717 -15.15 -42.64 33.22
CA SER A 717 -14.35 -41.43 32.95
C SER A 717 -14.70 -40.33 33.95
N CYS A 718 -13.69 -39.63 34.48
CA CYS A 718 -13.92 -38.52 35.39
C CYS A 718 -14.54 -37.29 34.67
N PRO A 719 -15.32 -36.46 35.39
CA PRO A 719 -15.80 -36.69 36.75
C PRO A 719 -16.97 -37.67 36.78
N ALA A 720 -16.95 -38.61 37.73
CA ALA A 720 -18.07 -39.55 37.92
C ALA A 720 -19.32 -38.81 38.46
N PRO A 721 -20.55 -39.08 37.96
CA PRO A 721 -21.79 -38.51 38.47
C PRO A 721 -21.94 -38.69 39.99
N ARG A 722 -22.07 -37.56 40.70
CA ARG A 722 -22.28 -37.52 42.15
C ARG A 722 -23.62 -38.15 42.52
N ALA A 723 -23.61 -39.15 43.41
CA ALA A 723 -24.82 -39.86 43.84
C ALA A 723 -24.93 -40.03 45.37
N GLY A 724 -24.94 -38.93 46.13
CA GLY A 724 -25.30 -38.94 47.57
C GLY A 724 -24.42 -38.05 48.45
N ASP A 725 -24.83 -37.86 49.71
CA ASP A 725 -24.26 -36.88 50.66
C ASP A 725 -23.04 -37.40 51.47
N ASN A 726 -22.57 -38.63 51.21
CA ASN A 726 -21.40 -39.23 51.91
C ASN A 726 -20.69 -40.25 51.02
N PHE A 727 -19.48 -39.93 50.53
CA PHE A 727 -18.78 -40.76 49.58
C PHE A 727 -17.25 -40.64 49.64
N GLU A 728 -16.60 -41.65 49.07
CA GLU A 728 -15.19 -41.57 48.70
C GLU A 728 -15.05 -41.67 47.18
N MET A 729 -14.14 -40.88 46.59
CA MET A 729 -13.85 -40.91 45.16
C MET A 729 -12.39 -41.30 44.94
N TYR A 730 -12.16 -42.30 44.11
CA TYR A 730 -10.82 -42.79 43.78
C TYR A 730 -10.46 -42.37 42.36
N TRP A 731 -9.44 -41.53 42.23
CA TRP A 731 -8.94 -41.04 40.94
C TRP A 731 -7.80 -41.95 40.46
N ALA A 732 -8.04 -42.73 39.42
CA ALA A 732 -7.04 -43.58 38.79
C ALA A 732 -6.43 -42.86 37.58
N LEU A 733 -5.17 -42.45 37.68
CA LEU A 733 -4.45 -41.83 36.57
C LEU A 733 -4.19 -42.86 35.46
N ILE A 734 -4.90 -42.74 34.34
CA ILE A 734 -4.83 -43.70 33.22
C ILE A 734 -3.82 -43.29 32.14
N ASN A 735 -3.43 -42.02 32.07
CA ASN A 735 -2.41 -41.53 31.17
C ASN A 735 -1.51 -40.51 31.87
N SER A 736 -0.53 -41.02 32.62
CA SER A 736 0.41 -40.21 33.38
C SER A 736 1.30 -39.33 32.49
N THR A 737 1.77 -39.86 31.36
CA THR A 737 2.62 -39.07 30.44
C THR A 737 1.85 -37.89 29.86
N GLY A 738 0.61 -38.11 29.41
CA GLY A 738 -0.24 -37.03 28.91
C GLY A 738 -0.63 -36.03 30.00
N PHE A 739 -0.94 -36.48 31.21
CA PHE A 739 -1.29 -35.61 32.34
C PHE A 739 -0.18 -34.62 32.69
N TYR A 740 1.05 -35.12 32.88
CA TYR A 740 2.17 -34.25 33.22
C TYR A 740 2.64 -33.41 32.02
N ALA A 741 2.53 -33.93 30.80
CA ALA A 741 2.79 -33.13 29.60
C ALA A 741 1.80 -31.98 29.46
N ASP A 742 0.50 -32.18 29.69
CA ASP A 742 -0.53 -31.14 29.60
C ASP A 742 -0.38 -30.10 30.73
N LEU A 743 -0.04 -30.54 31.95
CA LEU A 743 0.30 -29.64 33.06
C LEU A 743 1.54 -28.80 32.79
N GLN A 744 2.59 -29.38 32.22
CA GLN A 744 3.86 -28.68 31.95
C GLN A 744 3.79 -27.83 30.68
N GLU A 745 3.11 -28.33 29.65
CA GLU A 745 2.56 -27.55 28.55
C GLU A 745 1.47 -26.67 29.17
N ASN A 746 0.23 -26.64 28.72
CA ASN A 746 -0.84 -25.70 29.09
C ASN A 746 -0.90 -24.98 30.47
N TYR A 747 -0.34 -25.48 31.59
CA TYR A 747 -0.37 -24.84 32.92
C TYR A 747 0.99 -24.46 33.53
N GLY A 748 2.12 -24.84 32.92
CA GLY A 748 3.47 -24.51 33.43
C GLY A 748 3.79 -25.12 34.80
N ILE A 749 3.13 -26.22 35.17
CA ILE A 749 3.35 -26.92 36.44
C ILE A 749 4.27 -28.12 36.19
N GLU A 750 5.44 -28.10 36.83
CA GLU A 750 6.40 -29.20 36.76
C GLU A 750 5.88 -30.46 37.45
N ALA A 751 6.26 -31.63 36.91
CA ALA A 751 5.76 -32.90 37.41
C ALA A 751 6.08 -33.16 38.89
N ASP A 752 7.21 -32.63 39.39
CA ASP A 752 7.61 -32.73 40.80
C ASP A 752 6.89 -31.74 41.72
N TRP A 753 6.15 -30.77 41.17
CA TRP A 753 5.31 -29.83 41.94
C TRP A 753 3.94 -30.42 42.27
N VAL A 754 3.60 -31.59 41.74
CA VAL A 754 2.30 -32.24 41.93
C VAL A 754 2.47 -33.56 42.66
N VAL A 755 1.66 -33.77 43.70
CA VAL A 755 1.54 -35.04 44.41
C VAL A 755 0.12 -35.57 44.30
N LEU A 756 -0.02 -36.82 43.86
CA LEU A 756 -1.30 -37.53 43.92
C LEU A 756 -1.49 -38.08 45.34
N THR A 757 -2.41 -37.48 46.10
CA THR A 757 -2.59 -37.83 47.51
C THR A 757 -4.06 -37.78 47.93
N LYS A 758 -4.33 -38.02 49.22
CA LYS A 758 -5.66 -37.91 49.80
C LYS A 758 -6.02 -36.43 49.99
N ASN A 759 -7.15 -36.01 49.44
CA ASN A 759 -7.81 -34.75 49.75
C ASN A 759 -9.07 -35.02 50.61
N ASP A 760 -9.17 -34.43 51.80
CA ASP A 760 -10.30 -34.61 52.73
C ASP A 760 -11.18 -33.36 52.70
N LEU A 761 -12.30 -33.45 51.98
CA LEU A 761 -13.27 -32.38 51.78
C LEU A 761 -14.48 -32.53 52.73
N SER A 762 -14.36 -33.40 53.74
CA SER A 762 -15.44 -33.62 54.71
C SER A 762 -15.79 -32.30 55.41
N SER A 763 -17.04 -31.88 55.30
CA SER A 763 -17.51 -30.60 55.81
C SER A 763 -18.73 -30.77 56.72
N CYS A 764 -19.05 -29.73 57.48
CA CYS A 764 -20.25 -29.67 58.30
C CYS A 764 -21.28 -28.81 57.58
N VAL A 765 -22.40 -29.39 57.15
CA VAL A 765 -23.48 -28.63 56.50
C VAL A 765 -24.63 -28.48 57.50
N SER A 766 -25.06 -27.24 57.75
CA SER A 766 -26.24 -26.92 58.54
C SER A 766 -27.01 -25.76 57.90
N ASP A 767 -28.30 -25.97 57.62
CA ASP A 767 -29.21 -24.93 57.12
C ASP A 767 -29.57 -23.88 58.19
N ASP A 768 -29.29 -24.16 59.46
CA ASP A 768 -29.40 -23.23 60.59
C ASP A 768 -28.36 -23.58 61.68
N PRO A 769 -27.22 -22.87 61.76
CA PRO A 769 -26.11 -23.21 62.65
C PRO A 769 -26.43 -23.09 64.15
N LEU A 770 -27.63 -22.64 64.53
CA LEU A 770 -28.04 -22.48 65.93
C LEU A 770 -29.12 -23.47 66.39
N THR A 771 -29.82 -24.17 65.50
CA THR A 771 -30.94 -25.06 65.88
C THR A 771 -30.90 -26.47 65.30
N VAL A 772 -30.10 -26.74 64.28
CA VAL A 772 -29.96 -28.07 63.66
C VAL A 772 -28.57 -28.64 63.97
N PRO A 773 -28.44 -29.84 64.57
CA PRO A 773 -27.14 -30.48 64.79
C PRO A 773 -26.46 -30.75 63.44
N CYS A 774 -25.19 -30.35 63.35
CA CYS A 774 -24.32 -30.52 62.18
C CYS A 774 -24.49 -31.90 61.53
N ILE A 775 -24.90 -31.93 60.26
CA ILE A 775 -24.85 -33.15 59.46
C ILE A 775 -23.45 -33.19 58.85
N SER A 776 -22.66 -34.18 59.29
CA SER A 776 -21.33 -34.42 58.72
C SER A 776 -21.49 -34.88 57.29
N HIS A 777 -21.01 -34.07 56.34
CA HIS A 777 -20.79 -34.45 54.96
C HIS A 777 -19.41 -35.09 54.88
N HIS A 778 -19.34 -36.37 54.52
CA HIS A 778 -18.09 -37.09 54.35
C HIS A 778 -17.74 -37.13 52.87
N GLU A 779 -16.64 -36.49 52.50
CA GLU A 779 -16.13 -36.47 51.14
C GLU A 779 -14.62 -36.62 51.18
N VAL A 780 -14.12 -37.75 50.68
CA VAL A 780 -12.68 -38.00 50.61
C VAL A 780 -12.30 -38.41 49.21
N TRP A 781 -11.34 -37.70 48.63
CA TRP A 781 -10.80 -38.01 47.32
C TRP A 781 -9.42 -38.64 47.48
N HIS A 782 -9.21 -39.79 46.87
CA HIS A 782 -7.94 -40.51 46.90
C HIS A 782 -7.24 -40.35 45.55
N ASN A 783 -5.91 -40.20 45.60
CA ASN A 783 -5.04 -39.98 44.44
C ASN A 783 -5.42 -38.74 43.60
N TYR A 784 -5.91 -37.70 44.26
CA TYR A 784 -6.20 -36.42 43.62
C TYR A 784 -4.93 -35.57 43.53
N PRO A 785 -4.67 -34.89 42.40
CA PRO A 785 -3.50 -34.03 42.27
C PRO A 785 -3.60 -32.79 43.17
N LEU A 786 -2.61 -32.62 44.03
CA LEU A 786 -2.43 -31.45 44.88
C LEU A 786 -0.98 -30.93 44.75
N MET A 787 -0.75 -29.69 45.18
CA MET A 787 0.60 -29.13 45.26
C MET A 787 1.49 -29.99 46.18
N ALA A 788 2.71 -30.27 45.74
CA ALA A 788 3.71 -30.99 46.51
C ALA A 788 4.13 -30.20 47.77
N PRO A 789 4.49 -30.86 48.90
CA PRO A 789 4.89 -30.17 50.13
C PRO A 789 6.14 -29.29 49.99
N SER A 790 6.94 -29.51 48.94
CA SER A 790 8.11 -28.71 48.62
C SER A 790 8.11 -28.42 47.13
N VAL A 791 8.05 -27.13 46.80
CA VAL A 791 8.15 -26.62 45.42
C VAL A 791 9.33 -25.65 45.35
N THR A 792 10.17 -25.86 44.33
CA THR A 792 11.33 -24.99 44.03
C THR A 792 11.02 -24.18 42.79
N VAL A 793 10.89 -22.86 42.96
CA VAL A 793 10.68 -21.90 41.86
C VAL A 793 12.02 -21.25 41.55
N ALA A 794 12.38 -21.14 40.26
CA ALA A 794 13.61 -20.48 39.82
C ALA A 794 13.69 -19.02 40.32
N ASN A 795 14.90 -18.57 40.68
CA ASN A 795 15.12 -17.21 41.13
C ASN A 795 15.56 -16.34 39.93
N PRO A 796 14.83 -15.28 39.55
CA PRO A 796 15.21 -14.45 38.42
C PRO A 796 16.58 -13.76 38.57
N LYS A 797 17.12 -13.63 39.79
CA LYS A 797 18.46 -13.09 40.04
C LYS A 797 19.59 -13.81 39.30
N ASP A 798 19.44 -15.11 39.08
CA ASP A 798 20.46 -15.90 38.38
C ASP A 798 20.55 -15.47 36.90
N LEU A 799 19.41 -15.10 36.29
CA LEU A 799 19.36 -14.56 34.93
C LEU A 799 20.10 -13.23 34.82
N PHE A 800 19.85 -12.31 35.76
CA PHE A 800 20.57 -11.03 35.82
C PHE A 800 22.07 -11.27 36.04
N THR A 801 22.44 -12.20 36.92
CA THR A 801 23.87 -12.50 37.14
C THR A 801 24.54 -13.04 35.87
N ASN A 802 23.82 -13.86 35.09
CA ASN A 802 24.33 -14.46 33.86
C ASN A 802 24.32 -13.51 32.66
N ALA A 803 23.39 -12.55 32.59
CA ALA A 803 23.32 -11.55 31.51
C ALA A 803 24.40 -10.46 31.64
N GLY A 804 24.87 -10.21 32.86
CA GLY A 804 25.80 -9.12 33.20
C GLY A 804 27.05 -9.04 32.31
N PRO A 805 27.76 -10.16 32.05
CA PRO A 805 28.94 -10.15 31.16
C PRO A 805 28.64 -9.67 29.74
N ALA A 806 27.54 -10.11 29.11
CA ALA A 806 27.19 -9.74 27.75
C ALA A 806 26.77 -8.27 27.64
N MET A 807 25.97 -7.79 28.60
CA MET A 807 25.59 -6.38 28.68
C MET A 807 26.81 -5.48 28.95
N ALA A 808 27.78 -5.92 29.75
CA ALA A 808 29.03 -5.17 29.97
C ALA A 808 29.93 -5.09 28.72
N GLN A 809 29.78 -6.00 27.75
CA GLN A 809 30.50 -5.97 26.46
C GLN A 809 29.85 -5.07 25.42
N LEU A 810 28.56 -4.75 25.57
CA LEU A 810 27.81 -3.89 24.65
C LEU A 810 28.41 -2.47 24.52
N PRO A 811 28.68 -1.70 25.59
CA PRO A 811 29.31 -0.38 25.47
C PRO A 811 30.73 -0.47 24.89
N LEU A 812 31.49 -1.52 25.21
CA LEU A 812 32.83 -1.73 24.66
C LEU A 812 32.78 -1.94 23.14
N SER A 813 31.76 -2.64 22.66
CA SER A 813 31.59 -2.96 21.23
C SER A 813 31.06 -1.78 20.43
N ILE A 814 30.15 -0.98 21.01
CA ILE A 814 29.71 0.29 20.45
C ILE A 814 30.91 1.26 20.36
N ALA A 815 31.67 1.42 21.44
CA ALA A 815 32.82 2.31 21.48
C ALA A 815 33.92 1.92 20.49
N ALA A 816 34.20 0.62 20.37
CA ALA A 816 35.21 0.13 19.43
C ALA A 816 34.73 0.26 17.97
N THR A 817 33.47 -0.01 17.67
CA THR A 817 32.90 0.19 16.32
C THR A 817 32.93 1.66 15.93
N ARG A 818 32.54 2.55 16.85
CA ARG A 818 32.69 3.98 16.69
C ARG A 818 34.15 4.39 16.44
N LEU A 819 35.11 3.80 17.15
CA LEU A 819 36.53 4.08 16.95
C LEU A 819 37.01 3.64 15.56
N ASP A 820 36.61 2.47 15.10
CA ASP A 820 36.94 1.99 13.75
C ASP A 820 36.32 2.88 12.67
N MET A 821 35.10 3.39 12.88
CA MET A 821 34.48 4.39 11.99
C MET A 821 35.25 5.72 12.01
N ILE A 822 35.64 6.22 13.18
CA ILE A 822 36.46 7.44 13.31
C ILE A 822 37.82 7.29 12.60
N LEU A 823 38.42 6.10 12.68
CA LEU A 823 39.73 5.82 12.08
C LEU A 823 39.65 5.41 10.60
N GLY A 824 38.45 5.33 10.01
CA GLY A 824 38.25 4.86 8.63
C GLY A 824 38.62 3.39 8.42
N GLN A 825 38.59 2.59 9.49
CA GLN A 825 38.91 1.16 9.51
C GLN A 825 37.65 0.28 9.51
N TRP A 826 36.48 0.90 9.62
CA TRP A 826 35.20 0.20 9.56
C TRP A 826 34.86 -0.18 8.12
N ASN A 827 34.81 -1.48 7.85
CA ASN A 827 34.58 -2.04 6.52
C ASN A 827 33.10 -2.41 6.27
N GLY A 828 32.17 -1.73 6.93
CA GLY A 828 30.72 -1.97 6.84
C GLY A 828 29.91 -0.67 6.84
N SER A 829 28.59 -0.76 6.75
CA SER A 829 27.71 0.42 6.82
C SER A 829 27.65 0.99 8.24
N GLY A 830 27.69 2.32 8.37
CA GLY A 830 27.44 3.02 9.64
C GLY A 830 25.98 2.91 10.09
N SER A 831 25.04 2.89 9.15
CA SER A 831 23.62 2.66 9.42
C SER A 831 23.39 1.25 9.95
N ASP A 832 24.02 0.23 9.36
CA ASP A 832 23.88 -1.15 9.85
C ASP A 832 24.43 -1.32 11.27
N ALA A 833 25.54 -0.63 11.59
CA ALA A 833 26.07 -0.61 12.95
C ALA A 833 25.08 0.00 13.96
N ILE A 834 24.43 1.11 13.61
CA ILE A 834 23.41 1.74 14.47
C ILE A 834 22.21 0.83 14.64
N GLN A 835 21.66 0.31 13.53
CA GLN A 835 20.47 -0.55 13.55
C GLN A 835 20.73 -1.82 14.36
N SER A 836 21.96 -2.34 14.32
CA SER A 836 22.38 -3.51 15.10
C SER A 836 22.47 -3.23 16.61
N PHE A 837 22.90 -2.02 17.02
CA PHE A 837 23.06 -1.68 18.43
C PHE A 837 21.84 -1.02 19.09
N ALA A 838 20.96 -0.38 18.33
CA ALA A 838 19.82 0.36 18.86
C ALA A 838 18.86 -0.53 19.65
N MET A 839 18.47 -1.67 19.09
CA MET A 839 17.54 -2.61 19.72
C MET A 839 18.06 -3.18 21.05
N PRO A 840 19.27 -3.78 21.14
CA PRO A 840 19.76 -4.32 22.40
C PRO A 840 19.99 -3.23 23.46
N VAL A 841 20.38 -2.01 23.08
CA VAL A 841 20.48 -0.87 24.03
C VAL A 841 19.10 -0.53 24.59
N ALA A 842 18.07 -0.44 23.74
CA ALA A 842 16.71 -0.17 24.18
C ALA A 842 16.14 -1.25 25.11
N MET A 843 16.45 -2.53 24.85
CA MET A 843 16.02 -3.64 25.71
C MET A 843 16.67 -3.58 27.11
N VAL A 844 17.95 -3.20 27.19
CA VAL A 844 18.65 -2.98 28.46
C VAL A 844 18.00 -1.82 29.22
N SER A 845 17.72 -0.72 28.53
CA SER A 845 17.03 0.45 29.10
C SER A 845 15.67 0.07 29.69
N GLN A 846 14.84 -0.64 28.92
CA GLN A 846 13.53 -1.14 29.37
C GLN A 846 13.64 -2.01 30.63
N ALA A 847 14.58 -2.94 30.67
CA ALA A 847 14.74 -3.86 31.79
C ALA A 847 15.09 -3.12 33.09
N ILE A 848 15.98 -2.13 33.00
CA ILE A 848 16.43 -1.34 34.15
C ILE A 848 15.34 -0.38 34.63
N GLN A 849 14.60 0.27 33.71
CA GLN A 849 13.45 1.10 34.05
C GLN A 849 12.36 0.29 34.77
N SER A 850 12.06 -0.93 34.26
CA SER A 850 11.10 -1.84 34.88
C SER A 850 11.53 -2.21 36.32
N MET A 851 12.82 -2.47 36.54
CA MET A 851 13.36 -2.73 37.89
C MET A 851 13.28 -1.51 38.80
N ALA A 852 13.52 -0.29 38.29
CA ALA A 852 13.38 0.93 39.07
C ALA A 852 11.93 1.16 39.53
N GLU A 853 10.93 0.84 38.69
CA GLU A 853 9.51 0.93 39.04
C GLU A 853 9.09 -0.08 40.12
N VAL A 854 9.62 -1.30 40.10
CA VAL A 854 9.37 -2.32 41.14
C VAL A 854 9.73 -1.79 42.54
N LYS A 855 10.77 -0.96 42.65
CA LYS A 855 11.19 -0.34 43.93
C LYS A 855 10.14 0.63 44.50
N ILE A 856 9.35 1.27 43.62
CA ILE A 856 8.34 2.27 43.99
C ILE A 856 7.08 1.58 44.55
N LEU A 857 6.67 0.44 43.99
CA LEU A 857 5.43 -0.30 44.31
C LEU A 857 5.47 -1.12 45.62
N ARG A 858 6.31 -0.76 46.59
CA ARG A 858 6.63 -1.58 47.79
C ARG A 858 5.41 -2.19 48.52
N LYS A 859 5.52 -3.50 48.84
CA LYS A 859 4.71 -4.29 49.80
C LYS A 859 3.25 -3.86 49.95
N THR A 860 2.45 -4.29 48.99
CA THR A 860 1.00 -4.12 48.98
C THR A 860 0.31 -5.48 49.08
N GLU A 861 -0.77 -5.53 49.85
CA GLU A 861 -1.63 -6.72 49.96
C GLU A 861 -2.77 -6.70 48.93
N LYS A 862 -2.90 -5.62 48.14
CA LYS A 862 -3.92 -5.52 47.10
C LYS A 862 -3.53 -6.34 45.88
N GLU A 863 -4.42 -7.24 45.47
CA GLU A 863 -4.21 -8.14 44.33
C GLU A 863 -3.82 -7.42 43.03
N GLU A 864 -4.43 -6.28 42.72
CA GLU A 864 -4.10 -5.49 41.51
C GLU A 864 -2.64 -4.96 41.51
N GLU A 865 -2.15 -4.52 42.67
CA GLU A 865 -0.80 -3.98 42.79
C GLU A 865 0.24 -5.13 42.88
N LYS A 866 -0.14 -6.31 43.38
CA LYS A 866 0.67 -7.55 43.26
C LYS A 866 0.85 -7.95 41.80
N LYS A 867 -0.26 -8.03 41.03
CA LYS A 867 -0.24 -8.34 39.59
C LYS A 867 0.64 -7.38 38.80
N ARG A 868 0.55 -6.07 39.07
CA ARG A 868 1.41 -5.05 38.44
C ARG A 868 2.89 -5.22 38.79
N LEU A 869 3.21 -5.49 40.06
CA LEU A 869 4.58 -5.72 40.50
C LEU A 869 5.19 -6.93 39.77
N ILE A 870 4.42 -8.00 39.61
CA ILE A 870 4.86 -9.20 38.88
C ILE A 870 5.07 -8.87 37.41
N SER A 871 4.13 -8.18 36.76
CA SER A 871 4.30 -7.78 35.35
C SER A 871 5.59 -7.00 35.12
N LEU A 872 5.98 -6.09 36.02
CA LEU A 872 7.23 -5.33 35.90
C LEU A 872 8.47 -6.21 36.10
N VAL A 873 8.43 -7.17 37.04
CA VAL A 873 9.50 -8.16 37.21
C VAL A 873 9.62 -9.03 35.95
N LEU A 874 8.51 -9.42 35.34
CA LEU A 874 8.49 -10.23 34.12
C LEU A 874 9.01 -9.47 32.91
N THR A 875 8.58 -8.22 32.71
CA THR A 875 9.13 -7.33 31.67
C THR A 875 10.63 -7.14 31.84
N ALA A 876 11.12 -6.96 33.07
CA ALA A 876 12.54 -6.81 33.35
C ALA A 876 13.34 -8.09 33.03
N VAL A 877 12.79 -9.25 33.38
CA VAL A 877 13.38 -10.57 33.11
C VAL A 877 13.44 -10.82 31.60
N LEU A 878 12.34 -10.62 30.88
CA LEU A 878 12.25 -10.86 29.44
C LEU A 878 13.17 -9.94 28.63
N GLY A 879 13.33 -8.68 29.06
CA GLY A 879 14.24 -7.73 28.41
C GLY A 879 15.73 -8.14 28.45
N ILE A 880 16.14 -9.00 29.38
CA ILE A 880 17.53 -9.46 29.50
C ILE A 880 17.76 -10.89 28.98
N VAL A 881 16.70 -11.64 28.63
CA VAL A 881 16.82 -13.01 28.11
C VAL A 881 17.72 -13.11 26.87
N PRO A 882 17.68 -12.18 25.89
CA PRO A 882 18.52 -12.27 24.70
C PRO A 882 20.03 -12.27 24.99
N PHE A 883 20.43 -11.75 26.16
CA PHE A 883 21.83 -11.65 26.58
C PHE A 883 22.37 -12.93 27.23
N VAL A 884 21.54 -13.95 27.46
CA VAL A 884 21.94 -15.23 28.07
C VAL A 884 21.74 -16.46 27.16
N GLY A 885 21.07 -16.28 26.01
CA GLY A 885 20.75 -17.33 25.03
C GLY A 885 19.85 -18.48 25.55
N GLU A 886 19.59 -19.47 24.69
CA GLU A 886 18.66 -20.60 24.96
C GLU A 886 18.94 -21.36 26.26
N ALA A 887 20.23 -21.54 26.60
CA ALA A 887 20.63 -22.24 27.83
C ALA A 887 20.32 -21.42 29.11
N GLY A 888 20.35 -20.08 29.04
CA GLY A 888 19.98 -19.19 30.14
C GLY A 888 18.46 -19.01 30.27
N ALA A 889 17.75 -19.00 29.15
CA ALA A 889 16.28 -18.93 29.08
C ALA A 889 15.62 -20.14 29.78
N ALA A 890 16.12 -21.35 29.53
CA ALA A 890 15.65 -22.58 30.17
C ALA A 890 15.90 -22.61 31.70
N LEU A 891 16.96 -21.96 32.19
CA LEU A 891 17.28 -21.87 33.62
C LEU A 891 16.37 -20.89 34.39
N ALA A 892 15.66 -20.00 33.70
CA ALA A 892 14.81 -18.97 34.31
C ALA A 892 13.36 -19.42 34.57
N GLY A 893 12.95 -20.61 34.13
CA GLY A 893 11.57 -21.10 34.31
C GLY A 893 10.54 -20.30 33.51
N LEU A 894 10.90 -19.81 32.32
CA LEU A 894 10.06 -18.94 31.47
C LEU A 894 8.70 -19.56 31.09
N ALA A 895 8.60 -20.89 31.02
CA ALA A 895 7.33 -21.59 30.79
C ALA A 895 6.30 -21.39 31.93
N VAL A 896 6.79 -21.27 33.17
CA VAL A 896 5.98 -20.95 34.36
C VAL A 896 5.55 -19.47 34.34
N ILE A 897 6.45 -18.60 33.86
CA ILE A 897 6.25 -17.16 33.71
C ILE A 897 5.12 -16.85 32.72
N ALA A 898 5.15 -17.46 31.54
CA ALA A 898 4.17 -17.26 30.47
C ALA A 898 2.73 -17.61 30.87
N ARG A 899 2.57 -18.62 31.72
CA ARG A 899 1.26 -19.18 32.07
C ARG A 899 0.65 -18.58 33.32
N THR A 900 1.50 -18.07 34.21
CA THR A 900 1.07 -17.12 35.25
C THR A 900 0.44 -15.87 34.63
N ILE A 901 0.97 -15.38 33.50
CA ILE A 901 0.41 -14.25 32.73
C ILE A 901 -0.95 -14.61 32.12
N ALA A 902 -1.10 -15.80 31.54
CA ALA A 902 -2.33 -16.23 30.87
C ALA A 902 -3.51 -16.50 31.84
N ILE A 903 -3.23 -16.94 33.07
CA ILE A 903 -4.27 -17.33 34.05
C ILE A 903 -4.74 -16.13 34.89
N ALA A 904 -3.92 -15.09 35.05
CA ALA A 904 -4.21 -13.96 35.94
C ALA A 904 -5.36 -13.04 35.49
N GLY A 905 -5.90 -13.17 34.27
CA GLY A 905 -7.10 -12.46 33.80
C GLY A 905 -7.01 -10.93 33.88
N GLU A 906 -6.77 -10.30 32.71
CA GLU A 906 -6.64 -8.86 32.47
C GLU A 906 -5.43 -8.20 33.18
N VAL A 907 -4.64 -7.40 32.43
CA VAL A 907 -3.51 -6.52 32.83
C VAL A 907 -2.06 -6.94 32.42
N ALA A 908 -1.82 -7.75 31.37
CA ALA A 908 -0.41 -7.97 30.92
C ALA A 908 -0.21 -8.16 29.40
N ASN A 909 -0.79 -7.29 28.56
CA ASN A 909 -0.53 -7.35 27.11
C ASN A 909 0.95 -7.15 26.76
N THR A 910 1.68 -6.30 27.49
CA THR A 910 3.10 -6.03 27.20
C THR A 910 4.02 -7.20 27.55
N ALA A 911 3.95 -7.76 28.77
CA ALA A 911 4.81 -8.89 29.15
C ALA A 911 4.53 -10.15 28.34
N PHE A 912 3.26 -10.39 27.97
CA PHE A 912 2.89 -11.50 27.09
C PHE A 912 3.45 -11.34 25.67
N SER A 913 3.36 -10.14 25.10
CA SER A 913 3.87 -9.84 23.75
C SER A 913 5.40 -9.98 23.69
N ILE A 914 6.10 -9.53 24.73
CA ILE A 914 7.56 -9.71 24.83
C ILE A 914 7.90 -11.19 24.95
N TYR A 915 7.13 -11.95 25.75
CA TYR A 915 7.34 -13.38 25.89
C TYR A 915 7.16 -14.12 24.56
N THR A 916 6.10 -13.85 23.80
CA THR A 916 5.87 -14.53 22.51
C THR A 916 7.02 -14.32 21.52
N ILE A 917 7.66 -13.14 21.56
CA ILE A 917 8.85 -12.86 20.74
C ILE A 917 10.06 -13.63 21.27
N VAL A 918 10.29 -13.59 22.58
CA VAL A 918 11.47 -14.22 23.22
C VAL A 918 11.42 -15.75 23.17
N ASP A 919 10.23 -16.34 23.22
CA ASP A 919 9.99 -17.79 23.18
C ASP A 919 10.10 -18.37 21.76
N ASP A 920 9.97 -17.53 20.73
CA ASP A 920 10.21 -17.91 19.34
C ASP A 920 11.65 -17.56 18.94
N PRO A 921 12.60 -18.53 18.99
CA PRO A 921 13.98 -18.29 18.57
C PRO A 921 14.12 -17.99 17.08
N ALA A 922 13.10 -18.31 16.27
CA ALA A 922 13.05 -17.99 14.84
C ALA A 922 12.42 -16.62 14.55
N SER A 923 11.87 -15.95 15.57
CA SER A 923 11.37 -14.59 15.40
C SER A 923 12.49 -13.67 14.93
N ALA A 924 12.16 -12.68 14.10
CA ALA A 924 13.15 -11.75 13.55
C ALA A 924 13.96 -11.05 14.66
N PRO A 925 13.35 -10.55 15.78
CA PRO A 925 14.11 -9.98 16.89
C PRO A 925 15.09 -10.95 17.54
N MET A 926 14.68 -12.20 17.78
CA MET A 926 15.55 -13.19 18.43
C MET A 926 16.65 -13.70 17.50
N THR A 927 16.37 -13.79 16.19
CA THR A 927 17.38 -14.12 15.18
C THR A 927 18.44 -13.02 15.09
N ALA A 928 18.02 -11.75 15.07
CA ALA A 928 18.91 -10.60 15.06
C ALA A 928 19.81 -10.56 16.31
N LEU A 929 19.23 -10.77 17.50
CA LEU A 929 19.98 -10.80 18.75
C LEU A 929 20.92 -12.01 18.84
N SER A 930 20.51 -13.17 18.32
CA SER A 930 21.34 -14.39 18.29
C SER A 930 22.54 -14.24 17.36
N LEU A 931 22.40 -13.54 16.23
CA LEU A 931 23.51 -13.19 15.35
C LEU A 931 24.50 -12.24 16.04
N LEU A 932 23.99 -11.31 16.85
CA LEU A 932 24.80 -10.29 17.52
C LEU A 932 25.55 -10.83 18.76
N PHE A 933 24.92 -11.66 19.58
CA PHE A 933 25.49 -12.18 20.84
C PHE A 933 25.99 -13.63 20.75
N GLY A 934 25.77 -14.31 19.61
CA GLY A 934 26.10 -15.71 19.40
C GLY A 934 25.17 -16.68 20.16
N LEU A 935 25.17 -17.94 19.72
CA LEU A 935 24.40 -19.01 20.37
C LEU A 935 24.85 -19.17 21.83
N GLY A 936 24.00 -18.75 22.78
CA GLY A 936 24.23 -18.86 24.21
C GLY A 936 24.60 -17.56 24.94
N GLY A 937 24.67 -16.39 24.28
CA GLY A 937 24.85 -15.08 24.95
C GLY A 937 26.21 -14.85 25.63
N VAL A 938 27.11 -15.84 25.63
CA VAL A 938 28.44 -15.77 26.28
C VAL A 938 29.56 -15.42 25.28
N ALA A 939 29.25 -15.23 24.00
CA ALA A 939 30.24 -14.81 23.00
C ALA A 939 30.49 -13.29 23.08
N ALA A 940 31.65 -12.83 22.59
CA ALA A 940 31.87 -11.40 22.41
C ALA A 940 30.81 -10.85 21.45
N VAL A 941 30.21 -9.71 21.79
CA VAL A 941 29.26 -9.02 20.89
C VAL A 941 29.93 -8.86 19.53
N SER A 942 29.27 -9.37 18.49
CA SER A 942 29.82 -9.33 17.14
C SER A 942 30.12 -7.88 16.76
N ARG A 943 31.22 -7.71 16.01
CA ARG A 943 31.60 -6.45 15.35
C ARG A 943 31.97 -6.71 13.90
N ASP A 944 31.49 -7.84 13.39
CA ASP A 944 31.68 -8.24 12.00
C ASP A 944 30.65 -7.49 11.13
N ALA A 945 31.15 -6.80 10.10
CA ALA A 945 30.33 -5.99 9.21
C ALA A 945 29.25 -6.81 8.48
N GLU A 946 29.54 -8.07 8.11
CA GLU A 946 28.57 -8.96 7.48
C GLU A 946 27.49 -9.39 8.46
N VAL A 947 27.85 -9.55 9.74
CA VAL A 947 26.88 -9.84 10.80
C VAL A 947 25.98 -8.62 11.03
N PHE A 948 26.53 -7.41 11.05
CA PHE A 948 25.73 -6.19 11.19
C PHE A 948 24.80 -5.96 10.02
N ALA A 949 25.24 -6.22 8.79
CA ALA A 949 24.37 -6.15 7.61
C ALA A 949 23.18 -7.10 7.72
N LYS A 950 23.39 -8.35 8.19
CA LYS A 950 22.31 -9.32 8.41
C LYS A 950 21.35 -8.92 9.53
N VAL A 951 21.90 -8.44 10.65
CA VAL A 951 21.10 -7.95 11.80
C VAL A 951 20.26 -6.73 11.40
N ALA A 952 20.85 -5.81 10.65
CA ALA A 952 20.17 -4.62 10.16
C ALA A 952 19.12 -4.94 9.07
N ALA A 953 19.39 -5.89 8.17
CA ALA A 953 18.39 -6.39 7.21
C ALA A 953 17.18 -6.98 7.92
N LEU A 954 17.41 -7.87 8.89
CA LEU A 954 16.33 -8.41 9.74
C LEU A 954 15.58 -7.29 10.46
N ARG A 955 16.27 -6.24 10.93
CA ARG A 955 15.61 -5.09 11.55
C ARG A 955 14.73 -4.33 10.58
N ARG A 956 15.16 -4.12 9.33
CA ARG A 956 14.37 -3.43 8.30
C ARG A 956 13.13 -4.23 7.90
N GLU A 957 13.20 -5.56 7.96
CA GLU A 957 12.08 -6.46 7.67
C GLU A 957 11.06 -6.58 8.83
N MET A 958 11.43 -6.18 10.06
CA MET A 958 10.52 -6.23 11.22
C MET A 958 9.38 -5.22 11.07
N LYS A 959 8.15 -5.70 11.21
CA LYS A 959 6.95 -4.85 11.18
C LYS A 959 6.90 -3.96 12.42
N ALA A 960 6.21 -2.83 12.33
CA ALA A 960 6.00 -1.95 13.49
C ALA A 960 5.37 -2.70 14.69
N ALA A 961 4.46 -3.64 14.41
CA ALA A 961 3.86 -4.50 15.42
C ALA A 961 4.89 -5.40 16.13
N ASP A 962 5.88 -5.93 15.41
CA ASP A 962 6.94 -6.79 15.98
C ASP A 962 7.85 -6.01 16.93
N VAL A 963 8.08 -4.73 16.63
CA VAL A 963 8.90 -3.81 17.45
C VAL A 963 8.11 -3.32 18.67
N ALA A 964 6.86 -2.94 18.47
CA ALA A 964 5.96 -2.49 19.54
C ALA A 964 5.67 -3.62 20.55
N ALA A 965 5.62 -4.87 20.08
CA ALA A 965 5.48 -6.04 20.93
C ALA A 965 6.68 -6.27 21.88
N MET A 966 7.85 -5.66 21.62
CA MET A 966 9.02 -5.72 22.50
C MET A 966 8.99 -4.70 23.66
N SER A 967 8.43 -3.51 23.44
CA SER A 967 7.87 -2.57 24.42
C SER A 967 7.66 -1.20 23.76
N SER A 968 6.83 -0.34 24.35
CA SER A 968 6.67 1.06 23.91
C SER A 968 7.98 1.86 24.00
N THR A 969 8.87 1.54 24.95
CA THR A 969 10.18 2.19 25.09
C THR A 969 11.13 1.76 23.96
N VAL A 970 11.07 0.50 23.53
CA VAL A 970 11.83 0.02 22.36
C VAL A 970 11.31 0.67 21.08
N GLU A 971 9.98 0.78 20.93
CA GLU A 971 9.34 1.45 19.81
C GLU A 971 9.76 2.93 19.70
N GLU A 972 9.68 3.69 20.81
CA GLU A 972 10.03 5.11 20.86
C GLU A 972 11.51 5.35 20.53
N GLN A 973 12.42 4.59 21.15
CA GLN A 973 13.85 4.73 20.90
C GLN A 973 14.22 4.34 19.47
N VAL A 974 13.59 3.31 18.90
CA VAL A 974 13.88 2.94 17.53
C VAL A 974 13.25 3.91 16.53
N ALA A 975 12.07 4.48 16.81
CA ALA A 975 11.49 5.53 15.98
C ALA A 975 12.40 6.76 15.93
N LEU A 976 13.01 7.15 17.05
CA LEU A 976 14.01 8.22 17.13
C LEU A 976 15.28 7.90 16.32
N VAL A 977 15.79 6.67 16.42
CA VAL A 977 16.93 6.20 15.62
C VAL A 977 16.59 6.24 14.13
N GLN A 978 15.40 5.80 13.73
CA GLN A 978 14.96 5.83 12.33
C GLN A 978 14.74 7.25 11.82
N LYS A 979 14.22 8.16 12.66
CA LYS A 979 14.12 9.58 12.34
C LYS A 979 15.50 10.17 12.05
N ILE A 980 16.48 9.92 12.92
CA ILE A 980 17.87 10.40 12.73
C ILE A 980 18.48 9.78 11.46
N ILE A 981 18.26 8.48 11.19
CA ILE A 981 18.76 7.82 9.98
C ILE A 981 18.09 8.38 8.71
N LYS A 982 16.79 8.66 8.74
CA LYS A 982 15.99 9.14 7.60
C LYS A 982 16.24 10.62 7.28
N GLU A 983 16.49 11.46 8.29
CA GLU A 983 16.97 12.83 8.08
C GLU A 983 18.43 12.88 7.56
N CYS A 984 19.10 11.73 7.53
CA CYS A 984 20.45 11.50 7.01
C CYS A 984 20.48 10.69 5.71
N ALA A 985 19.32 10.36 5.13
CA ALA A 985 19.19 9.78 3.80
C ALA A 985 18.63 10.86 2.89
#